data_AF-W7UHS5-F1
#
_entry.id   AF-W7UHS5-F1
#
_cell.length_a   1.000
_cell.length_b   1.000
_cell.length_c   1.000
_cell.angle_alpha   90.00
_cell.angle_beta   90.00
_cell.angle_gamma   90.00
#
_symmetry.space_group_name_H-M   'P 1'
#
loop_
_entity.id
_entity.type
_entity.pdbx_description
1 polymer ?
#
loop_
_entity_poly.entity_id
_entity_poly.type
_entity_poly.pdbx_seq_one_letter_code
_entity_poly.pdbx_strand_id
1 'polypeptide(L)'
;MKKRILSLIMSLVFCLTLLPAAKANAEGVPVRWLMDAEALPDGNIAVLFLKGIDTAGGELYYGIYNPADNSWDEQPVGKEAPASTDAAMTLVKSTAHIAYVNADGDIAYTSMTKNGWSDVVIITSNDCNEKEGVLTSPDIEVDNKGYVHIAYMDSQGAEDDYYHDADLMYATNETGEFEKKVIVSGTGWFSSPDGDRSYASTPVLTLNDNGYNIAYWLYSWSKWMGGSDKSYEAGFASSKGSTAYNENYHSLKVCENCGIGTDTYTLIHIDGKYKIIKTSVEDDKSTASLLEGSEIEFGNTAADLTKDTNNKIYYAAIDDTSLVFYQDGKFVNDIAVKTPVGNYKRIRTTVSGADQYVLYVGSDNLLNIAKLSKGKLTEYSIPAYPDKEKLAALISSVQELIEDEKIETYTKESVAALKTALENAQKVNNDASSAQELIDTVCNDLDTAFKQLEEKGTVHSWTDEKSLPTSGYYKLECDVTASGITVSDYLDLDLNGHTVNIDSIYVSGEAVIRDTDTDGKGVINSNGSGNLIVVTGKLSVYGGTINGNDKGNDYATVRLNSTGTFDFYDGVITSYYSCPLSLRATEGTTNLIGGKLENISKDKERTVDTCSTIWTPSEYAGTLNIIGTEIYSDIGDCIYSPSSKGIINISGGSIKSEKEYGIYCTGKMQLNLQGKLDITGEKGGIYVPKGKKFNITGNITEANITVYSEASGVIT
;
A
#
# COMPACT_ATOMS: atom_id res chain seq x y z
N MET A 1 6.71 27.11 26.09
CA MET A 1 6.30 26.29 24.93
C MET A 1 6.48 24.78 25.11
N LYS A 2 7.29 24.27 26.07
CA LYS A 2 7.51 22.83 26.28
C LYS A 2 6.32 22.01 26.83
N LYS A 3 5.24 22.63 27.34
CA LYS A 3 4.04 21.92 27.85
C LYS A 3 2.93 21.70 26.81
N ARG A 4 2.99 22.33 25.62
CA ARG A 4 2.01 22.13 24.54
C ARG A 4 2.40 21.01 23.56
N ILE A 5 3.68 20.64 23.51
CA ILE A 5 4.23 19.65 22.58
C ILE A 5 3.93 18.21 23.04
N LEU A 6 3.99 17.94 24.35
CA LEU A 6 3.61 16.62 24.89
C LEU A 6 2.08 16.39 24.82
N SER A 7 1.28 17.45 24.81
CA SER A 7 -0.17 17.37 24.66
C SER A 7 -0.58 17.03 23.23
N LEU A 8 0.19 17.44 22.20
CA LEU A 8 -0.16 17.16 20.80
C LEU A 8 0.16 15.72 20.40
N ILE A 9 1.28 15.17 20.90
CA ILE A 9 1.65 13.76 20.68
C ILE A 9 0.66 12.83 21.39
N MET A 10 0.21 13.21 22.59
CA MET A 10 -0.85 12.47 23.30
C MET A 10 -2.23 12.67 22.64
N SER A 11 -2.51 13.83 22.04
CA SER A 11 -3.72 14.07 21.25
C SER A 11 -3.74 13.37 19.90
N LEU A 12 -2.60 13.09 19.26
CA LEU A 12 -2.55 12.30 18.02
C LEU A 12 -2.82 10.82 18.30
N VAL A 13 -2.30 10.30 19.43
CA VAL A 13 -2.65 8.96 19.94
C VAL A 13 -4.11 8.89 20.41
N PHE A 14 -4.69 10.00 20.90
CA PHE A 14 -6.10 10.08 21.28
C PHE A 14 -7.05 10.37 20.09
N CYS A 15 -6.59 11.00 19.02
CA CYS A 15 -7.37 11.21 17.79
C CYS A 15 -7.55 9.92 16.99
N LEU A 16 -6.67 8.90 17.17
CA LEU A 16 -6.96 7.53 16.73
C LEU A 16 -8.19 6.91 17.45
N THR A 17 -8.70 7.52 18.52
CA THR A 17 -9.89 7.02 19.26
C THR A 17 -11.14 7.89 19.10
N LEU A 18 -11.09 8.99 18.34
CA LEU A 18 -12.18 9.98 18.27
C LEU A 18 -12.40 10.55 16.86
N LEU A 19 -12.50 9.70 15.84
CA LEU A 19 -13.19 10.08 14.60
C LEU A 19 -14.71 10.08 14.83
N PRO A 20 -15.46 11.03 14.24
CA PRO A 20 -16.92 11.09 14.36
C PRO A 20 -17.58 9.86 13.70
N ALA A 21 -18.63 9.38 14.35
CA ALA A 21 -19.30 8.12 14.08
C ALA A 21 -19.80 7.95 12.63
N ALA A 22 -19.14 7.07 11.89
CA ALA A 22 -19.76 5.98 11.14
C ALA A 22 -18.68 4.89 10.96
N LYS A 23 -19.01 3.66 11.36
CA LYS A 23 -18.13 2.47 11.50
C LYS A 23 -17.22 2.51 12.73
N ALA A 24 -17.81 2.14 13.86
CA ALA A 24 -17.05 1.71 15.02
C ALA A 24 -16.14 0.53 14.64
N ASN A 25 -14.87 0.62 15.05
CA ASN A 25 -13.93 -0.49 15.14
C ASN A 25 -14.63 -1.76 15.67
N ALA A 26 -14.77 -2.77 14.81
CA ALA A 26 -14.91 -4.14 15.24
C ALA A 26 -13.79 -4.92 14.56
N GLU A 27 -12.97 -5.60 15.35
CA GLU A 27 -12.09 -6.67 14.90
C GLU A 27 -12.96 -7.80 14.32
N GLY A 28 -13.52 -7.60 13.13
CA GLY A 28 -14.37 -8.58 12.48
C GLY A 28 -13.55 -9.45 11.53
N VAL A 29 -13.91 -10.73 11.45
CA VAL A 29 -13.29 -11.67 10.52
C VAL A 29 -13.86 -11.39 9.13
N PRO A 30 -13.04 -11.27 8.08
CA PRO A 30 -13.54 -11.11 6.71
C PRO A 30 -14.45 -12.28 6.30
N VAL A 31 -15.65 -11.99 5.77
CA VAL A 31 -16.67 -12.98 5.43
C VAL A 31 -17.15 -12.83 3.98
N ARG A 32 -17.42 -13.97 3.32
CA ARG A 32 -18.14 -14.02 2.05
C ARG A 32 -19.63 -14.26 2.33
N TRP A 33 -20.42 -13.20 2.38
CA TRP A 33 -21.87 -13.29 2.56
C TRP A 33 -22.51 -13.79 1.27
N LEU A 34 -23.01 -15.03 1.29
CA LEU A 34 -23.65 -15.66 0.14
C LEU A 34 -24.88 -14.87 -0.33
N MET A 35 -24.95 -14.48 -1.59
CA MET A 35 -26.12 -13.82 -2.18
C MET A 35 -26.91 -14.81 -3.04
N ASP A 36 -26.23 -15.50 -3.95
CA ASP A 36 -26.85 -16.41 -4.91
C ASP A 36 -25.90 -17.50 -5.39
N ALA A 37 -26.41 -18.58 -5.96
CA ALA A 37 -25.61 -19.61 -6.60
C ALA A 37 -26.37 -20.42 -7.65
N GLU A 38 -25.73 -20.70 -8.77
CA GLU A 38 -26.33 -21.48 -9.87
C GLU A 38 -25.29 -22.36 -10.58
N ALA A 39 -25.70 -23.54 -11.03
CA ALA A 39 -24.85 -24.48 -11.75
C ALA A 39 -24.65 -24.05 -13.20
N LEU A 40 -23.39 -24.04 -13.64
CA LEU A 40 -23.00 -23.81 -15.03
C LEU A 40 -23.15 -25.09 -15.86
N PRO A 41 -23.36 -24.98 -17.20
CA PRO A 41 -23.47 -26.15 -18.08
C PRO A 41 -22.23 -27.06 -18.13
N ASP A 42 -21.06 -26.53 -17.77
CA ASP A 42 -19.80 -27.30 -17.69
C ASP A 42 -19.62 -28.06 -16.38
N GLY A 43 -20.57 -27.88 -15.44
CA GLY A 43 -20.61 -28.53 -14.15
C GLY A 43 -20.03 -27.72 -12.99
N ASN A 44 -19.42 -26.56 -13.28
CA ASN A 44 -18.98 -25.60 -12.27
C ASN A 44 -20.18 -24.94 -11.57
N ILE A 45 -19.93 -24.28 -10.44
CA ILE A 45 -20.95 -23.56 -9.70
C ILE A 45 -20.57 -22.08 -9.66
N ALA A 46 -21.41 -21.25 -10.25
CA ALA A 46 -21.33 -19.81 -10.12
C ALA A 46 -21.91 -19.39 -8.78
N VAL A 47 -21.27 -18.44 -8.10
CA VAL A 47 -21.65 -17.99 -6.77
C VAL A 47 -21.53 -16.48 -6.71
N LEU A 48 -22.62 -15.82 -6.32
CA LEU A 48 -22.65 -14.40 -6.03
C LEU A 48 -22.52 -14.20 -4.53
N PHE A 49 -21.65 -13.28 -4.10
CA PHE A 49 -21.45 -13.00 -2.67
C PHE A 49 -20.94 -11.58 -2.43
N LEU A 50 -21.15 -11.07 -1.21
CA LEU A 50 -20.54 -9.84 -0.74
C LEU A 50 -19.29 -10.17 0.09
N LYS A 51 -18.18 -9.48 -0.15
CA LYS A 51 -17.03 -9.46 0.77
C LYS A 51 -17.19 -8.30 1.74
N GLY A 52 -17.18 -8.60 3.03
CA GLY A 52 -17.33 -7.59 4.08
C GLY A 52 -16.94 -8.11 5.45
N ILE A 53 -17.00 -7.22 6.43
CA ILE A 53 -16.67 -7.51 7.83
C ILE A 53 -17.95 -7.67 8.67
N ASP A 54 -19.05 -7.04 8.24
CA ASP A 54 -20.37 -7.11 8.86
C ASP A 54 -21.45 -7.51 7.84
N THR A 55 -22.66 -7.82 8.33
CA THR A 55 -23.81 -8.20 7.49
C THR A 55 -24.58 -7.00 6.91
N ALA A 56 -24.09 -5.76 7.08
CA ALA A 56 -24.83 -4.57 6.66
C ALA A 56 -24.54 -4.17 5.20
N GLY A 57 -23.50 -4.77 4.59
CA GLY A 57 -23.16 -4.60 3.19
C GLY A 57 -21.71 -5.00 2.92
N GLY A 58 -21.32 -5.03 1.65
CA GLY A 58 -19.97 -5.36 1.26
C GLY A 58 -19.70 -5.06 -0.20
N GLU A 59 -18.50 -5.40 -0.64
CA GLU A 59 -18.14 -5.35 -2.05
C GLU A 59 -18.71 -6.58 -2.77
N LEU A 60 -19.33 -6.40 -3.93
CA LEU A 60 -19.97 -7.48 -4.68
C LEU A 60 -18.98 -8.25 -5.58
N TYR A 61 -18.92 -9.57 -5.41
CA TYR A 61 -18.03 -10.47 -6.14
C TYR A 61 -18.80 -11.64 -6.76
N TYR A 62 -18.26 -12.10 -7.89
CA TYR A 62 -18.68 -13.29 -8.62
C TYR A 62 -17.59 -14.35 -8.54
N GLY A 63 -17.93 -15.51 -8.01
CA GLY A 63 -17.05 -16.66 -7.82
C GLY A 63 -17.45 -17.86 -8.65
N ILE A 64 -16.46 -18.68 -8.99
CA ILE A 64 -16.63 -19.97 -9.65
C ILE A 64 -15.97 -21.04 -8.79
N TYR A 65 -16.78 -22.00 -8.36
CA TYR A 65 -16.30 -23.23 -7.74
C TYR A 65 -16.25 -24.36 -8.76
N ASN A 66 -15.13 -25.07 -8.81
CA ASN A 66 -14.97 -26.28 -9.62
C ASN A 66 -15.07 -27.54 -8.74
N PRO A 67 -16.15 -28.32 -8.85
CA PRO A 67 -16.30 -29.55 -8.05
C PRO A 67 -15.33 -30.68 -8.40
N ALA A 68 -14.61 -30.60 -9.53
CA ALA A 68 -13.72 -31.68 -9.98
C ALA A 68 -12.38 -31.71 -9.20
N ASP A 69 -11.88 -30.54 -8.82
CA ASP A 69 -10.61 -30.37 -8.09
C ASP A 69 -10.73 -29.52 -6.83
N ASN A 70 -11.94 -29.06 -6.51
CA ASN A 70 -12.26 -28.12 -5.43
C ASN A 70 -11.56 -26.75 -5.59
N SER A 71 -11.25 -26.32 -6.81
CA SER A 71 -10.70 -24.97 -7.04
C SER A 71 -11.76 -23.89 -6.86
N TRP A 72 -11.30 -22.70 -6.48
CA TRP A 72 -12.14 -21.52 -6.31
C TRP A 72 -11.46 -20.33 -6.96
N ASP A 73 -12.15 -19.70 -7.91
CA ASP A 73 -11.75 -18.46 -8.55
C ASP A 73 -12.82 -17.39 -8.29
N GLU A 74 -12.43 -16.12 -8.13
CA GLU A 74 -13.37 -15.04 -7.90
C GLU A 74 -12.90 -13.72 -8.52
N GLN A 75 -13.85 -12.86 -8.87
CA GLN A 75 -13.59 -11.55 -9.46
C GLN A 75 -14.65 -10.54 -9.00
N PRO A 76 -14.33 -9.23 -8.96
CA PRO A 76 -15.33 -8.20 -8.68
C PRO A 76 -16.45 -8.24 -9.72
N VAL A 77 -17.67 -7.92 -9.30
CA VAL A 77 -18.74 -7.57 -10.24
C VAL A 77 -18.46 -6.15 -10.76
N GLY A 78 -18.44 -5.93 -12.07
CA GLY A 78 -18.03 -4.65 -12.64
C GLY A 78 -16.50 -4.43 -12.67
N LYS A 79 -16.07 -3.18 -12.86
CA LYS A 79 -14.64 -2.80 -12.93
C LYS A 79 -14.00 -2.64 -11.56
N GLU A 80 -14.75 -2.05 -10.63
CA GLU A 80 -14.40 -1.84 -9.23
C GLU A 80 -15.58 -2.43 -8.45
N ALA A 81 -15.34 -3.38 -7.55
CA ALA A 81 -16.41 -4.12 -6.87
C ALA A 81 -17.41 -3.14 -6.23
N PRO A 82 -18.67 -3.08 -6.67
CA PRO A 82 -19.60 -2.10 -6.15
C PRO A 82 -19.95 -2.45 -4.70
N ALA A 83 -20.05 -1.42 -3.87
CA ALA A 83 -20.68 -1.57 -2.57
C ALA A 83 -22.15 -1.92 -2.74
N SER A 84 -22.61 -2.93 -2.03
CA SER A 84 -23.99 -3.41 -2.11
C SER A 84 -24.45 -4.00 -0.78
N THR A 85 -25.76 -3.97 -0.56
CA THR A 85 -26.43 -4.52 0.62
C THR A 85 -27.19 -5.80 0.32
N ASP A 86 -27.57 -6.03 -0.94
CA ASP A 86 -28.22 -7.25 -1.40
C ASP A 86 -28.10 -7.39 -2.93
N ALA A 87 -28.15 -8.63 -3.42
CA ALA A 87 -28.04 -8.91 -4.85
C ALA A 87 -28.62 -10.30 -5.20
N ALA A 88 -28.96 -10.48 -6.47
CA ALA A 88 -29.44 -11.73 -7.05
C ALA A 88 -28.80 -12.00 -8.41
N MET A 89 -28.79 -13.26 -8.83
CA MET A 89 -28.14 -13.72 -10.06
C MET A 89 -28.98 -14.76 -10.81
N THR A 90 -28.94 -14.69 -12.13
CA THR A 90 -29.41 -15.77 -13.02
C THR A 90 -28.39 -16.03 -14.13
N LEU A 91 -28.32 -17.28 -14.61
CA LEU A 91 -27.45 -17.71 -15.70
C LEU A 91 -28.22 -17.98 -16.99
N VAL A 92 -27.93 -17.22 -18.05
CA VAL A 92 -28.44 -17.52 -19.39
C VAL A 92 -27.28 -17.84 -20.33
N LYS A 93 -27.26 -19.08 -20.85
CA LYS A 93 -26.21 -19.57 -21.75
C LYS A 93 -24.79 -19.36 -21.19
N SER A 94 -24.61 -19.58 -19.88
CA SER A 94 -23.37 -19.32 -19.12
C SER A 94 -23.00 -17.84 -18.94
N THR A 95 -23.91 -16.92 -19.25
CA THR A 95 -23.76 -15.48 -18.99
C THR A 95 -24.44 -15.18 -17.66
N ALA A 96 -23.69 -14.67 -16.69
CA ALA A 96 -24.27 -14.19 -15.43
C ALA A 96 -24.95 -12.83 -15.64
N HIS A 97 -26.19 -12.73 -15.19
CA HIS A 97 -26.95 -11.48 -15.10
C HIS A 97 -27.18 -11.19 -13.62
N ILE A 98 -26.87 -9.97 -13.20
CA ILE A 98 -26.87 -9.60 -11.78
C ILE A 98 -27.69 -8.33 -11.60
N ALA A 99 -28.61 -8.36 -10.65
CA ALA A 99 -29.26 -7.20 -10.08
C ALA A 99 -28.77 -7.00 -8.64
N TYR A 100 -28.44 -5.78 -8.25
CA TYR A 100 -27.92 -5.48 -6.92
C TYR A 100 -28.35 -4.10 -6.45
N VAL A 101 -28.42 -3.91 -5.13
CA VAL A 101 -28.65 -2.59 -4.52
C VAL A 101 -27.34 -1.82 -4.51
N ASN A 102 -27.28 -0.63 -5.11
CA ASN A 102 -26.07 0.19 -5.13
C ASN A 102 -25.92 1.03 -3.84
N ALA A 103 -24.85 1.84 -3.76
CA ALA A 103 -24.59 2.71 -2.61
C ALA A 103 -25.62 3.83 -2.42
N ASP A 104 -26.33 4.22 -3.48
CA ASP A 104 -27.36 5.26 -3.46
C ASP A 104 -28.74 4.69 -3.06
N GLY A 105 -28.87 3.36 -2.95
CA GLY A 105 -30.13 2.70 -2.64
C GLY A 105 -31.01 2.41 -3.85
N ASP A 106 -30.48 2.51 -5.07
CA ASP A 106 -31.14 2.11 -6.31
C ASP A 106 -30.84 0.66 -6.68
N ILE A 107 -31.62 0.08 -7.61
CA ILE A 107 -31.26 -1.19 -8.23
C ILE A 107 -30.35 -0.94 -9.43
N ALA A 108 -29.20 -1.59 -9.44
CA ALA A 108 -28.26 -1.61 -10.54
C ALA A 108 -28.25 -2.99 -11.21
N TYR A 109 -28.15 -2.99 -12.54
CA TYR A 109 -28.09 -4.19 -13.37
C TYR A 109 -26.80 -4.24 -14.19
N THR A 110 -26.17 -5.41 -14.26
CA THR A 110 -25.04 -5.70 -15.16
C THR A 110 -25.02 -7.17 -15.59
N SER A 111 -24.26 -7.50 -16.63
CA SER A 111 -24.09 -8.86 -17.13
C SER A 111 -22.65 -9.17 -17.51
N MET A 112 -22.22 -10.41 -17.31
CA MET A 112 -20.87 -10.87 -17.68
C MET A 112 -20.81 -11.20 -19.17
N THR A 113 -20.32 -10.27 -19.99
CA THR A 113 -20.12 -10.50 -21.42
C THR A 113 -18.79 -11.20 -21.69
N LYS A 114 -18.58 -11.65 -22.93
CA LYS A 114 -17.27 -12.16 -23.40
C LYS A 114 -16.10 -11.17 -23.23
N ASN A 115 -16.39 -9.87 -23.10
CA ASN A 115 -15.41 -8.81 -22.95
C ASN A 115 -15.32 -8.29 -21.49
N GLY A 116 -15.90 -9.02 -20.54
CA GLY A 116 -16.07 -8.59 -19.15
C GLY A 116 -17.48 -8.03 -18.88
N TRP A 117 -17.65 -7.42 -17.72
CA TRP A 117 -18.94 -6.85 -17.30
C TRP A 117 -19.43 -5.74 -18.24
N SER A 118 -20.73 -5.76 -18.55
CA SER A 118 -21.40 -4.69 -19.29
C SER A 118 -21.44 -3.39 -18.47
N ASP A 119 -21.71 -2.28 -19.16
CA ASP A 119 -22.05 -1.03 -18.48
C ASP A 119 -23.25 -1.24 -17.54
N VAL A 120 -23.20 -0.56 -16.40
CA VAL A 120 -24.23 -0.65 -15.37
C VAL A 120 -25.45 0.16 -15.80
N VAL A 121 -26.62 -0.44 -15.70
CA VAL A 121 -27.91 0.23 -15.90
C VAL A 121 -28.55 0.45 -14.54
N ILE A 122 -28.98 1.68 -14.25
CA ILE A 122 -29.61 2.05 -12.97
C ILE A 122 -31.13 2.10 -13.13
N ILE A 123 -31.84 1.48 -12.21
CA ILE A 123 -33.29 1.49 -12.05
C ILE A 123 -33.56 2.21 -10.73
N THR A 124 -34.08 3.43 -10.85
CA THR A 124 -34.41 4.28 -9.70
C THR A 124 -35.83 4.04 -9.22
N SER A 125 -36.12 4.53 -8.02
CA SER A 125 -37.47 4.63 -7.46
C SER A 125 -38.47 5.29 -8.41
N ASN A 126 -39.76 4.95 -8.25
CA ASN A 126 -40.84 5.67 -8.95
C ASN A 126 -41.06 7.09 -8.43
N ASP A 127 -40.54 7.39 -7.23
CA ASP A 127 -40.60 8.69 -6.56
C ASP A 127 -42.03 9.23 -6.45
N CYS A 128 -42.97 8.33 -6.14
CA CYS A 128 -44.35 8.72 -5.92
C CYS A 128 -44.42 9.73 -4.76
N ASN A 129 -45.25 10.77 -4.91
CA ASN A 129 -45.41 11.85 -3.93
C ASN A 129 -44.14 12.68 -3.64
N GLU A 130 -43.23 12.83 -4.62
CA GLU A 130 -42.01 13.68 -4.51
C GLU A 130 -41.06 13.25 -3.38
N LYS A 131 -41.07 11.96 -3.01
CA LYS A 131 -40.15 11.38 -2.03
C LYS A 131 -39.26 10.35 -2.71
N GLU A 132 -37.95 10.48 -2.49
CA GLU A 132 -36.98 9.48 -2.94
C GLU A 132 -37.18 8.16 -2.17
N GLY A 133 -37.41 7.08 -2.91
CA GLY A 133 -37.56 5.74 -2.38
C GLY A 133 -36.23 4.98 -2.32
N VAL A 134 -36.04 4.18 -1.27
CA VAL A 134 -34.96 3.18 -1.18
C VAL A 134 -35.44 1.85 -1.73
N LEU A 135 -34.68 1.28 -2.67
CA LEU A 135 -34.96 0.00 -3.30
C LEU A 135 -34.18 -1.11 -2.61
N THR A 136 -34.80 -2.28 -2.45
CA THR A 136 -34.17 -3.42 -1.76
C THR A 136 -34.63 -4.76 -2.32
N SER A 137 -33.94 -5.83 -1.91
CA SER A 137 -34.34 -7.23 -2.16
C SER A 137 -34.60 -7.54 -3.64
N PRO A 138 -33.65 -7.24 -4.55
CA PRO A 138 -33.82 -7.58 -5.95
C PRO A 138 -33.80 -9.09 -6.14
N ASP A 139 -34.61 -9.56 -7.09
CA ASP A 139 -34.51 -10.87 -7.68
C ASP A 139 -34.59 -10.75 -9.20
N ILE A 140 -33.89 -11.61 -9.95
CA ILE A 140 -33.64 -11.43 -11.38
C ILE A 140 -33.80 -12.73 -12.17
N GLU A 141 -34.44 -12.61 -13.33
CA GLU A 141 -34.50 -13.65 -14.34
C GLU A 141 -34.30 -13.09 -15.75
N VAL A 142 -33.90 -13.94 -16.69
CA VAL A 142 -33.74 -13.55 -18.10
C VAL A 142 -34.47 -14.53 -19.00
N ASP A 143 -35.34 -14.00 -19.87
CA ASP A 143 -36.16 -14.82 -20.74
C ASP A 143 -35.38 -15.41 -21.93
N ASN A 144 -36.05 -16.30 -22.68
CA ASN A 144 -35.45 -16.93 -23.86
C ASN A 144 -35.14 -15.95 -25.01
N LYS A 145 -35.66 -14.72 -24.96
CA LYS A 145 -35.37 -13.64 -25.91
C LYS A 145 -34.20 -12.76 -25.44
N GLY A 146 -33.75 -12.92 -24.20
CA GLY A 146 -32.67 -12.16 -23.58
C GLY A 146 -33.16 -10.89 -22.87
N TYR A 147 -34.47 -10.75 -22.62
CA TYR A 147 -35.01 -9.67 -21.82
C TYR A 147 -34.87 -9.98 -20.34
N VAL A 148 -34.56 -8.94 -19.58
CA VAL A 148 -34.26 -9.01 -18.16
C VAL A 148 -35.51 -8.64 -17.39
N HIS A 149 -35.84 -9.45 -16.40
CA HIS A 149 -36.98 -9.30 -15.51
C HIS A 149 -36.44 -9.16 -14.10
N ILE A 150 -36.84 -8.11 -13.38
CA ILE A 150 -36.38 -7.85 -12.01
C ILE A 150 -37.59 -7.60 -11.12
N ALA A 151 -37.72 -8.34 -10.03
CA ALA A 151 -38.65 -8.04 -8.95
C ALA A 151 -37.87 -7.40 -7.80
N TYR A 152 -38.42 -6.40 -7.12
CA TYR A 152 -37.75 -5.70 -6.03
C TYR A 152 -38.76 -4.97 -5.14
N MET A 153 -38.32 -4.50 -3.98
CA MET A 153 -39.12 -3.67 -3.09
C MET A 153 -38.75 -2.20 -3.27
N ASP A 154 -39.72 -1.30 -3.29
CA ASP A 154 -39.52 0.16 -3.34
C ASP A 154 -40.28 0.82 -2.19
N SER A 155 -39.59 1.59 -1.35
CA SER A 155 -40.24 2.29 -0.22
C SER A 155 -41.19 3.43 -0.63
N GLN A 156 -41.17 3.88 -1.90
CA GLN A 156 -42.00 4.96 -2.46
C GLN A 156 -42.49 4.62 -3.88
N GLY A 157 -42.94 3.38 -4.11
CA GLY A 157 -43.26 2.84 -5.44
C GLY A 157 -44.64 3.21 -5.99
N ALA A 158 -45.63 3.46 -5.12
CA ALA A 158 -47.04 3.68 -5.47
C ALA A 158 -47.60 5.05 -5.02
N GLU A 159 -48.53 5.62 -5.80
CA GLU A 159 -49.08 6.99 -5.63
C GLU A 159 -50.03 7.16 -4.42
N ASP A 160 -50.69 6.10 -3.95
CA ASP A 160 -51.98 6.18 -3.23
C ASP A 160 -51.94 5.97 -1.69
N ASP A 161 -50.90 6.37 -0.95
CA ASP A 161 -50.95 6.24 0.53
C ASP A 161 -50.37 7.41 1.36
N TYR A 162 -51.01 7.69 2.49
CA TYR A 162 -50.54 8.61 3.53
C TYR A 162 -49.51 7.95 4.47
N TYR A 163 -49.41 6.61 4.51
CA TYR A 163 -48.40 5.87 5.29
C TYR A 163 -47.82 4.67 4.53
N HIS A 164 -46.66 4.87 3.89
CA HIS A 164 -46.02 3.88 3.02
C HIS A 164 -45.29 2.79 3.80
N ASP A 165 -45.75 1.54 3.64
CA ASP A 165 -44.87 0.36 3.73
C ASP A 165 -44.30 0.11 2.31
N ALA A 166 -43.24 -0.72 2.18
CA ALA A 166 -42.60 -0.94 0.88
C ALA A 166 -43.54 -1.63 -0.13
N ASP A 167 -43.51 -1.14 -1.37
CA ASP A 167 -44.26 -1.65 -2.51
C ASP A 167 -43.47 -2.75 -3.23
N LEU A 168 -44.16 -3.80 -3.69
CA LEU A 168 -43.57 -4.81 -4.56
C LEU A 168 -43.61 -4.33 -6.00
N MET A 169 -42.43 -4.22 -6.60
CA MET A 169 -42.20 -3.71 -7.93
C MET A 169 -41.72 -4.80 -8.89
N TYR A 170 -41.94 -4.55 -10.17
CA TYR A 170 -41.42 -5.35 -11.27
C TYR A 170 -40.87 -4.41 -12.35
N ALA A 171 -39.71 -4.73 -12.91
CA ALA A 171 -39.12 -4.04 -14.03
C ALA A 171 -38.72 -5.01 -15.15
N THR A 172 -38.91 -4.61 -16.41
CA THR A 172 -38.46 -5.38 -17.58
C THR A 172 -37.94 -4.47 -18.69
N ASN A 173 -36.97 -4.93 -19.47
CA ASN A 173 -36.40 -4.18 -20.60
C ASN A 173 -36.91 -4.62 -21.99
N GLU A 174 -38.08 -5.27 -22.04
CA GLU A 174 -38.70 -5.76 -23.29
C GLU A 174 -38.82 -4.71 -24.41
N THR A 175 -38.99 -3.43 -24.06
CA THR A 175 -39.16 -2.32 -25.01
C THR A 175 -37.87 -1.54 -25.30
N GLY A 176 -36.75 -1.95 -24.70
CA GLY A 176 -35.41 -1.36 -24.88
C GLY A 176 -34.90 -0.59 -23.65
N GLU A 177 -35.79 -0.06 -22.82
CA GLU A 177 -35.49 0.54 -21.52
C GLU A 177 -36.25 -0.21 -20.42
N PHE A 178 -35.80 -0.12 -19.16
CA PHE A 178 -36.51 -0.76 -18.04
C PHE A 178 -37.83 -0.06 -17.74
N GLU A 179 -38.93 -0.71 -18.10
CA GLU A 179 -40.29 -0.31 -17.74
C GLU A 179 -40.65 -0.87 -16.37
N LYS A 180 -41.10 0.01 -15.46
CA LYS A 180 -41.46 -0.33 -14.09
C LYS A 180 -42.97 -0.47 -13.91
N LYS A 181 -43.39 -1.40 -13.05
CA LYS A 181 -44.79 -1.64 -12.69
C LYS A 181 -44.90 -1.99 -11.21
N VAL A 182 -45.90 -1.39 -10.52
CA VAL A 182 -46.32 -1.83 -9.18
C VAL A 182 -47.10 -3.15 -9.29
N ILE A 183 -46.67 -4.16 -8.56
CA ILE A 183 -47.34 -5.47 -8.47
C ILE A 183 -48.25 -5.53 -7.25
N VAL A 184 -47.76 -5.10 -6.09
CA VAL A 184 -48.55 -4.96 -4.86
C VAL A 184 -48.20 -3.62 -4.23
N SER A 185 -49.22 -2.80 -3.93
CA SER A 185 -48.99 -1.60 -3.14
C SER A 185 -48.99 -1.92 -1.65
N GLY A 186 -47.93 -1.49 -0.96
CA GLY A 186 -47.85 -1.48 0.49
C GLY A 186 -48.70 -0.33 1.03
N THR A 187 -49.76 -0.67 1.76
CA THR A 187 -50.72 0.30 2.29
C THR A 187 -50.84 0.24 3.81
N GLY A 188 -51.13 1.37 4.45
CA GLY A 188 -51.27 1.42 5.89
C GLY A 188 -51.90 2.69 6.43
N TRP A 189 -52.72 2.57 7.47
CA TRP A 189 -53.27 3.73 8.18
C TRP A 189 -53.63 3.38 9.62
N PHE A 190 -53.12 4.15 10.58
CA PHE A 190 -53.49 4.07 12.00
C PHE A 190 -53.67 5.47 12.59
N SER A 191 -54.68 6.23 12.15
CA SER A 191 -54.96 7.56 12.74
C SER A 191 -56.07 7.57 13.81
N SER A 192 -56.61 6.40 14.18
CA SER A 192 -57.60 6.22 15.24
C SER A 192 -57.39 4.88 15.99
N PRO A 193 -58.23 4.49 16.97
CA PRO A 193 -58.23 3.11 17.50
C PRO A 193 -58.38 2.04 16.41
N ASP A 194 -59.01 2.44 15.31
CA ASP A 194 -59.19 1.65 14.10
C ASP A 194 -58.08 1.95 13.09
N GLY A 195 -57.63 0.94 12.37
CA GLY A 195 -56.64 1.06 11.32
C GLY A 195 -56.42 -0.24 10.57
N ASP A 196 -55.79 -0.15 9.40
CA ASP A 196 -55.45 -1.31 8.58
C ASP A 196 -54.05 -1.16 8.03
N ARG A 197 -53.41 -2.27 7.72
CA ARG A 197 -52.09 -2.30 7.08
C ARG A 197 -51.96 -3.55 6.23
N SER A 198 -51.47 -3.40 5.01
CA SER A 198 -51.17 -4.52 4.13
C SER A 198 -49.88 -4.28 3.36
N TYR A 199 -48.93 -5.22 3.42
CA TYR A 199 -47.68 -5.11 2.64
C TYR A 199 -47.16 -6.48 2.20
N ALA A 200 -46.41 -6.47 1.11
CA ALA A 200 -45.73 -7.65 0.59
C ALA A 200 -44.32 -7.81 1.18
N SER A 201 -43.86 -9.04 1.23
CA SER A 201 -42.48 -9.37 1.58
C SER A 201 -41.50 -9.20 0.43
N THR A 202 -40.22 -9.44 0.74
CA THR A 202 -39.19 -9.74 -0.26
C THR A 202 -39.74 -10.73 -1.32
N PRO A 203 -39.66 -10.39 -2.62
CA PRO A 203 -40.15 -11.25 -3.68
C PRO A 203 -39.15 -12.37 -3.99
N VAL A 204 -39.68 -13.42 -4.61
CA VAL A 204 -38.90 -14.38 -5.39
C VAL A 204 -39.53 -14.52 -6.78
N LEU A 205 -38.71 -14.48 -7.81
CA LEU A 205 -39.05 -14.35 -9.22
C LEU A 205 -38.55 -15.57 -9.98
N THR A 206 -39.43 -16.16 -10.79
CA THR A 206 -39.03 -17.14 -11.79
C THR A 206 -39.77 -16.92 -13.10
N LEU A 207 -39.20 -17.45 -14.18
CA LEU A 207 -39.87 -17.51 -15.48
C LEU A 207 -40.41 -18.92 -15.76
N ASN A 208 -41.59 -18.96 -16.36
CA ASN A 208 -42.17 -20.17 -16.93
C ASN A 208 -42.68 -19.89 -18.35
N ASP A 209 -43.31 -20.86 -19.01
CA ASP A 209 -43.79 -20.73 -20.40
C ASP A 209 -44.82 -19.60 -20.58
N ASN A 210 -45.44 -19.11 -19.49
CA ASN A 210 -46.39 -18.02 -19.48
C ASN A 210 -45.76 -16.64 -19.17
N GLY A 211 -44.47 -16.57 -18.82
CA GLY A 211 -43.75 -15.34 -18.48
C GLY A 211 -43.33 -15.27 -17.01
N TYR A 212 -43.31 -14.07 -16.45
CA TYR A 212 -42.89 -13.86 -15.05
C TYR A 212 -43.90 -14.40 -14.04
N ASN A 213 -43.37 -14.94 -12.95
CA ASN A 213 -44.12 -15.39 -11.79
C ASN A 213 -43.37 -14.94 -10.53
N ILE A 214 -44.01 -14.09 -9.73
CA ILE A 214 -43.47 -13.55 -8.50
C ILE A 214 -44.26 -14.13 -7.34
N ALA A 215 -43.58 -14.80 -6.42
CA ALA A 215 -44.15 -15.24 -5.17
C ALA A 215 -43.70 -14.30 -4.04
N TYR A 216 -44.61 -14.03 -3.11
CA TYR A 216 -44.40 -13.18 -1.95
C TYR A 216 -45.35 -13.64 -0.85
N TRP A 217 -45.10 -13.26 0.39
CA TRP A 217 -46.16 -13.32 1.39
C TRP A 217 -46.76 -11.94 1.62
N LEU A 218 -48.07 -11.91 1.79
CA LEU A 218 -48.84 -10.73 2.09
C LEU A 218 -49.18 -10.74 3.58
N TYR A 219 -48.79 -9.69 4.29
CA TYR A 219 -49.25 -9.41 5.64
C TYR A 219 -50.48 -8.51 5.54
N SER A 220 -51.56 -8.83 6.27
CA SER A 220 -52.63 -7.87 6.50
C SER A 220 -52.96 -7.77 7.99
N TRP A 221 -53.17 -6.55 8.48
CA TRP A 221 -53.48 -6.28 9.88
C TRP A 221 -54.54 -5.21 10.03
N SER A 222 -55.74 -5.68 10.35
CA SER A 222 -56.87 -4.82 10.66
C SER A 222 -57.05 -4.72 12.17
N LYS A 223 -57.25 -3.50 12.66
CA LYS A 223 -57.48 -3.17 14.07
C LYS A 223 -58.76 -2.36 14.17
N TRP A 224 -59.56 -2.65 15.20
CA TRP A 224 -60.75 -1.87 15.55
C TRP A 224 -60.91 -1.76 17.07
N MET A 225 -61.81 -0.89 17.55
CA MET A 225 -62.03 -0.65 18.99
C MET A 225 -62.27 -1.90 19.86
N GLY A 226 -62.69 -3.02 19.27
CA GLY A 226 -63.01 -4.27 19.98
C GLY A 226 -62.01 -5.41 19.75
N GLY A 227 -60.95 -5.23 18.95
CA GLY A 227 -60.05 -6.33 18.59
C GLY A 227 -59.07 -5.99 17.47
N SER A 228 -58.36 -7.02 17.02
CA SER A 228 -57.49 -6.94 15.85
C SER A 228 -57.31 -8.32 15.25
N ASP A 229 -57.29 -8.39 13.93
CA ASP A 229 -57.03 -9.60 13.17
C ASP A 229 -55.75 -9.43 12.35
N LYS A 230 -54.95 -10.50 12.27
CA LYS A 230 -53.77 -10.57 11.42
C LYS A 230 -53.94 -11.76 10.50
N SER A 231 -53.66 -11.57 9.22
CA SER A 231 -53.58 -12.64 8.24
C SER A 231 -52.24 -12.63 7.53
N TYR A 232 -51.82 -13.82 7.14
CA TYR A 232 -50.66 -14.08 6.32
C TYR A 232 -51.15 -14.91 5.14
N GLU A 233 -50.83 -14.51 3.92
CA GLU A 233 -51.24 -15.22 2.70
C GLU A 233 -50.03 -15.38 1.78
N ALA A 234 -49.88 -16.53 1.11
CA ALA A 234 -48.87 -16.68 0.07
C ALA A 234 -49.45 -16.16 -1.24
N GLY A 235 -49.00 -14.98 -1.67
CA GLY A 235 -49.43 -14.32 -2.90
C GLY A 235 -48.57 -14.74 -4.09
N PHE A 236 -49.22 -14.87 -5.24
CA PHE A 236 -48.58 -15.21 -6.51
C PHE A 236 -49.07 -14.25 -7.58
N ALA A 237 -48.16 -13.46 -8.15
CA ALA A 237 -48.44 -12.57 -9.27
C ALA A 237 -47.77 -13.09 -10.54
N SER A 238 -48.48 -13.03 -11.66
CA SER A 238 -47.95 -13.43 -12.97
C SER A 238 -48.34 -12.43 -14.05
N SER A 239 -47.75 -12.58 -15.23
CA SER A 239 -48.13 -11.86 -16.45
C SER A 239 -49.61 -12.01 -16.84
N LYS A 240 -50.28 -13.07 -16.35
CA LYS A 240 -51.66 -13.44 -16.69
C LYS A 240 -52.68 -13.15 -15.60
N GLY A 241 -52.24 -12.75 -14.41
CA GLY A 241 -53.11 -12.51 -13.26
C GLY A 241 -52.45 -12.90 -11.94
N SER A 242 -53.16 -12.67 -10.85
CA SER A 242 -52.73 -13.02 -9.49
C SER A 242 -53.63 -14.07 -8.86
N THR A 243 -53.07 -14.82 -7.90
CA THR A 243 -53.79 -15.75 -7.03
C THR A 243 -53.12 -15.79 -5.67
N ALA A 244 -53.75 -16.46 -4.70
CA ALA A 244 -53.19 -16.64 -3.37
C ALA A 244 -53.48 -18.05 -2.85
N TYR A 245 -52.59 -18.56 -2.01
CA TYR A 245 -52.82 -19.77 -1.22
C TYR A 245 -53.20 -19.37 0.20
N ASN A 246 -54.49 -19.56 0.52
CA ASN A 246 -55.09 -19.08 1.76
C ASN A 246 -55.40 -20.24 2.70
N GLU A 247 -54.64 -20.33 3.79
CA GLU A 247 -55.10 -20.95 5.04
C GLU A 247 -54.83 -19.93 6.17
N ASN A 248 -55.55 -20.01 7.29
CA ASN A 248 -55.37 -19.07 8.39
C ASN A 248 -54.02 -19.33 9.11
N TYR A 249 -52.94 -18.67 8.68
CA TYR A 249 -51.60 -18.90 9.20
C TYR A 249 -51.20 -17.95 10.33
N HIS A 250 -50.41 -18.48 11.26
CA HIS A 250 -49.82 -17.68 12.33
C HIS A 250 -48.41 -17.19 11.96
N SER A 251 -47.76 -17.87 11.00
CA SER A 251 -46.45 -17.51 10.45
C SER A 251 -46.31 -18.01 9.00
N LEU A 252 -45.69 -17.20 8.14
CA LEU A 252 -45.44 -17.54 6.74
C LEU A 252 -44.14 -16.87 6.26
N LYS A 253 -43.34 -17.62 5.51
CA LYS A 253 -42.19 -17.11 4.74
C LYS A 253 -42.18 -17.76 3.36
N VAL A 254 -42.07 -16.95 2.32
CA VAL A 254 -41.70 -17.44 0.98
C VAL A 254 -40.18 -17.55 0.93
N CYS A 255 -39.68 -18.71 0.50
CA CYS A 255 -38.25 -19.02 0.49
C CYS A 255 -37.64 -18.84 -0.89
N GLU A 256 -38.13 -19.59 -1.88
CA GLU A 256 -37.64 -19.57 -3.26
C GLU A 256 -38.68 -20.17 -4.22
N ASN A 257 -38.59 -19.90 -5.54
CA ASN A 257 -39.45 -20.51 -6.54
C ASN A 257 -38.72 -21.00 -7.81
N CYS A 258 -39.38 -21.85 -8.60
CA CYS A 258 -38.90 -22.22 -9.93
C CYS A 258 -40.06 -22.50 -10.89
N GLY A 259 -39.92 -22.10 -12.15
CA GLY A 259 -40.88 -22.40 -13.22
C GLY A 259 -40.60 -23.73 -13.91
N ILE A 260 -41.62 -24.55 -14.16
CA ILE A 260 -41.50 -25.80 -14.94
C ILE A 260 -42.70 -25.90 -15.90
N GLY A 261 -42.42 -25.80 -17.21
CA GLY A 261 -43.48 -25.73 -18.22
C GLY A 261 -44.36 -24.51 -17.97
N THR A 262 -45.68 -24.71 -17.85
CA THR A 262 -46.65 -23.66 -17.53
C THR A 262 -46.87 -23.43 -16.03
N ASP A 263 -46.25 -24.25 -15.18
CA ASP A 263 -46.45 -24.25 -13.73
C ASP A 263 -45.29 -23.58 -13.00
N THR A 264 -45.56 -23.11 -11.79
CA THR A 264 -44.56 -22.56 -10.87
C THR A 264 -44.61 -23.33 -9.56
N TYR A 265 -43.45 -23.63 -8.99
CA TYR A 265 -43.32 -24.33 -7.72
C TYR A 265 -42.60 -23.42 -6.72
N THR A 266 -43.25 -23.14 -5.60
CA THR A 266 -42.74 -22.20 -4.59
C THR A 266 -42.57 -22.91 -3.26
N LEU A 267 -41.37 -22.82 -2.69
CA LEU A 267 -41.09 -23.29 -1.33
C LEU A 267 -41.55 -22.23 -0.32
N ILE A 268 -42.40 -22.65 0.61
CA ILE A 268 -42.86 -21.81 1.71
C ILE A 268 -42.63 -22.51 3.05
N HIS A 269 -42.38 -21.71 4.07
CA HIS A 269 -42.26 -22.16 5.45
C HIS A 269 -43.44 -21.61 6.26
N ILE A 270 -44.25 -22.50 6.81
CA ILE A 270 -45.48 -22.19 7.55
C ILE A 270 -45.50 -23.00 8.85
N ASP A 271 -45.67 -22.32 9.98
CA ASP A 271 -45.92 -22.93 11.29
C ASP A 271 -44.97 -24.12 11.61
N GLY A 272 -43.68 -23.95 11.28
CA GLY A 272 -42.60 -24.93 11.52
C GLY A 272 -42.46 -26.01 10.43
N LYS A 273 -43.16 -25.88 9.30
CA LYS A 273 -43.15 -26.85 8.22
C LYS A 273 -42.79 -26.22 6.88
N TYR A 274 -41.97 -26.93 6.11
CA TYR A 274 -41.72 -26.61 4.72
C TYR A 274 -42.76 -27.29 3.82
N LYS A 275 -43.28 -26.55 2.85
CA LYS A 275 -44.26 -27.01 1.86
C LYS A 275 -43.91 -26.47 0.49
N ILE A 276 -44.20 -27.23 -0.57
CA ILE A 276 -44.10 -26.74 -1.95
C ILE A 276 -45.51 -26.45 -2.45
N ILE A 277 -45.78 -25.21 -2.84
CA ILE A 277 -47.03 -24.82 -3.50
C ILE A 277 -46.81 -24.84 -5.00
N LYS A 278 -47.67 -25.57 -5.69
CA LYS A 278 -47.78 -25.57 -7.15
C LYS A 278 -48.81 -24.53 -7.56
N THR A 279 -48.39 -23.58 -8.38
CA THR A 279 -49.25 -22.58 -9.02
C THR A 279 -49.36 -22.89 -10.51
N SER A 280 -50.59 -23.03 -11.00
CA SER A 280 -50.91 -23.31 -12.40
C SER A 280 -51.75 -22.18 -12.98
N VAL A 281 -51.47 -21.80 -14.22
CA VAL A 281 -52.23 -20.78 -14.97
C VAL A 281 -52.93 -21.41 -16.16
N GLU A 282 -54.26 -21.43 -16.14
CA GLU A 282 -55.12 -21.90 -17.25
C GLU A 282 -56.19 -20.85 -17.56
N ASP A 283 -56.39 -20.49 -18.84
CA ASP A 283 -57.44 -19.57 -19.30
C ASP A 283 -57.56 -18.25 -18.50
N ASP A 284 -56.43 -17.58 -18.27
CA ASP A 284 -56.31 -16.34 -17.48
C ASP A 284 -56.77 -16.48 -16.00
N LYS A 285 -56.78 -17.71 -15.47
CA LYS A 285 -57.01 -18.01 -14.05
C LYS A 285 -55.80 -18.72 -13.45
N SER A 286 -55.30 -18.16 -12.35
CA SER A 286 -54.22 -18.76 -11.57
C SER A 286 -54.79 -19.53 -10.38
N THR A 287 -54.34 -20.76 -10.19
CA THR A 287 -54.71 -21.63 -9.05
C THR A 287 -53.46 -22.01 -8.27
N ALA A 288 -53.55 -22.09 -6.95
CA ALA A 288 -52.46 -22.50 -6.07
C ALA A 288 -52.89 -23.73 -5.23
N SER A 289 -52.02 -24.73 -5.14
CA SER A 289 -52.30 -25.98 -4.41
C SER A 289 -51.03 -26.60 -3.82
N LEU A 290 -51.17 -27.34 -2.71
CA LEU A 290 -50.07 -28.08 -2.11
C LEU A 290 -49.60 -29.22 -3.04
N LEU A 291 -48.30 -29.30 -3.28
CA LEU A 291 -47.70 -30.47 -3.91
C LEU A 291 -47.71 -31.65 -2.94
N GLU A 292 -48.46 -32.71 -3.28
CA GLU A 292 -48.62 -33.88 -2.43
C GLU A 292 -47.27 -34.51 -2.03
N GLY A 293 -47.09 -34.80 -0.74
CA GLY A 293 -45.87 -35.40 -0.20
C GLY A 293 -44.68 -34.45 -0.02
N SER A 294 -44.85 -33.15 -0.28
CA SER A 294 -43.78 -32.13 -0.09
C SER A 294 -43.69 -31.54 1.32
N GLU A 295 -44.58 -31.92 2.24
CA GLU A 295 -44.62 -31.38 3.61
C GLU A 295 -43.61 -32.09 4.52
N ILE A 296 -42.77 -31.31 5.22
CA ILE A 296 -41.86 -31.80 6.26
C ILE A 296 -41.75 -30.79 7.41
N GLU A 297 -41.66 -31.29 8.64
CA GLU A 297 -41.39 -30.49 9.83
C GLU A 297 -39.89 -30.38 10.06
N PHE A 298 -39.36 -29.16 10.12
CA PHE A 298 -37.92 -28.91 10.28
C PHE A 298 -37.65 -27.56 10.98
N GLY A 299 -36.66 -27.53 11.87
CA GLY A 299 -36.63 -26.60 13.03
C GLY A 299 -36.21 -25.14 12.80
N ASN A 300 -35.86 -24.69 11.59
CA ASN A 300 -35.26 -23.36 11.37
C ASN A 300 -35.43 -22.86 9.92
N THR A 301 -35.15 -21.57 9.66
CA THR A 301 -35.83 -20.75 8.63
C THR A 301 -35.07 -20.51 7.31
N ALA A 302 -33.97 -21.21 7.06
CA ALA A 302 -33.15 -21.04 5.85
C ALA A 302 -33.36 -22.21 4.89
N ALA A 303 -33.94 -21.92 3.73
CA ALA A 303 -34.16 -22.91 2.69
C ALA A 303 -34.12 -22.25 1.32
N ASP A 304 -33.84 -23.07 0.31
CA ASP A 304 -33.74 -22.65 -1.08
C ASP A 304 -34.25 -23.77 -1.98
N LEU A 305 -34.76 -23.43 -3.16
CA LEU A 305 -35.40 -24.36 -4.10
C LEU A 305 -34.84 -24.14 -5.50
N THR A 306 -34.65 -25.23 -6.24
CA THR A 306 -34.13 -25.22 -7.60
C THR A 306 -34.72 -26.37 -8.41
N LYS A 307 -34.33 -26.46 -9.68
CA LYS A 307 -34.65 -27.56 -10.57
C LYS A 307 -33.42 -28.05 -11.32
N ASP A 308 -33.41 -29.32 -11.72
CA ASP A 308 -32.41 -29.82 -12.66
C ASP A 308 -32.81 -29.59 -14.12
N THR A 309 -31.91 -29.94 -15.05
CA THR A 309 -32.14 -29.82 -16.50
C THR A 309 -33.28 -30.72 -17.02
N ASN A 310 -33.77 -31.66 -16.22
CA ASN A 310 -34.92 -32.52 -16.53
C ASN A 310 -36.20 -32.04 -15.86
N ASN A 311 -36.21 -30.81 -15.31
CA ASN A 311 -37.31 -30.20 -14.58
C ASN A 311 -37.74 -30.98 -13.33
N LYS A 312 -36.82 -31.69 -12.68
CA LYS A 312 -37.08 -32.27 -11.36
C LYS A 312 -36.81 -31.23 -10.29
N ILE A 313 -37.66 -31.21 -9.27
CA ILE A 313 -37.58 -30.22 -8.18
C ILE A 313 -36.62 -30.72 -7.11
N TYR A 314 -35.77 -29.81 -6.66
CA TYR A 314 -34.89 -30.01 -5.54
C TYR A 314 -35.04 -28.85 -4.58
N TYR A 315 -35.01 -29.12 -3.28
CA TYR A 315 -34.83 -28.06 -2.32
C TYR A 315 -33.90 -28.53 -1.21
N ALA A 316 -33.30 -27.57 -0.53
CA ALA A 316 -32.52 -27.82 0.66
C ALA A 316 -32.97 -26.88 1.77
N ALA A 317 -32.93 -27.37 3.01
CA ALA A 317 -33.13 -26.58 4.20
C ALA A 317 -32.05 -26.95 5.22
N ILE A 318 -31.61 -25.97 6.01
CA ILE A 318 -30.59 -26.18 7.05
C ILE A 318 -31.11 -25.71 8.42
N ASP A 319 -30.87 -26.52 9.44
CA ASP A 319 -31.18 -26.20 10.84
C ASP A 319 -29.90 -26.36 11.66
N ASP A 320 -29.11 -25.29 11.67
CA ASP A 320 -27.81 -25.05 12.34
C ASP A 320 -26.76 -26.16 12.21
N THR A 321 -27.07 -27.41 12.54
CA THR A 321 -26.21 -28.60 12.51
C THR A 321 -26.65 -29.70 11.53
N SER A 322 -27.83 -29.59 10.93
CA SER A 322 -28.40 -30.64 10.07
C SER A 322 -28.98 -30.08 8.77
N LEU A 323 -28.82 -30.83 7.68
CA LEU A 323 -29.41 -30.56 6.37
C LEU A 323 -30.59 -31.51 6.08
N VAL A 324 -31.62 -30.95 5.46
CA VAL A 324 -32.69 -31.67 4.78
C VAL A 324 -32.60 -31.38 3.30
N PHE A 325 -32.64 -32.44 2.51
CA PHE A 325 -32.71 -32.39 1.07
C PHE A 325 -34.03 -32.99 0.61
N TYR A 326 -34.63 -32.39 -0.40
CA TYR A 326 -35.72 -32.97 -1.17
C TYR A 326 -35.24 -33.19 -2.59
N GLN A 327 -35.35 -34.41 -3.09
CA GLN A 327 -34.91 -34.81 -4.42
C GLN A 327 -36.07 -35.54 -5.11
N ASP A 328 -36.74 -34.87 -6.05
CA ASP A 328 -37.75 -35.49 -6.93
C ASP A 328 -38.80 -36.32 -6.16
N GLY A 329 -39.45 -35.71 -5.17
CA GLY A 329 -40.49 -36.37 -4.38
C GLY A 329 -40.01 -37.12 -3.14
N LYS A 330 -38.71 -37.10 -2.83
CA LYS A 330 -38.15 -37.85 -1.69
C LYS A 330 -37.29 -36.98 -0.79
N PHE A 331 -37.50 -37.14 0.51
CA PHE A 331 -36.65 -36.54 1.54
C PHE A 331 -35.40 -37.37 1.82
N VAL A 332 -34.29 -36.67 1.98
CA VAL A 332 -33.05 -37.16 2.59
C VAL A 332 -32.74 -36.21 3.74
N ASN A 333 -32.90 -36.68 4.97
CA ASN A 333 -32.92 -35.88 6.19
C ASN A 333 -31.84 -36.32 7.19
N ASP A 334 -31.69 -35.53 8.25
CA ASP A 334 -30.74 -35.74 9.35
C ASP A 334 -29.28 -35.89 8.88
N ILE A 335 -28.91 -35.21 7.80
CA ILE A 335 -27.55 -35.20 7.31
C ILE A 335 -26.77 -34.15 8.08
N ALA A 336 -25.90 -34.59 9.00
CA ALA A 336 -25.04 -33.68 9.75
C ALA A 336 -24.06 -32.93 8.83
N VAL A 337 -23.96 -31.61 9.04
CA VAL A 337 -22.89 -30.79 8.44
C VAL A 337 -21.66 -30.80 9.35
N LYS A 338 -20.48 -30.71 8.74
CA LYS A 338 -19.19 -30.65 9.44
C LYS A 338 -19.03 -29.33 10.18
N THR A 339 -19.48 -28.23 9.56
CA THR A 339 -19.43 -26.89 10.13
C THR A 339 -20.86 -26.41 10.36
N PRO A 340 -21.25 -26.06 11.60
CA PRO A 340 -22.56 -25.47 11.84
C PRO A 340 -22.77 -24.19 11.04
N VAL A 341 -24.02 -23.85 10.73
CA VAL A 341 -24.35 -22.57 10.08
C VAL A 341 -24.00 -21.40 10.99
N GLY A 342 -23.42 -20.36 10.41
CA GLY A 342 -23.10 -19.13 11.11
C GLY A 342 -24.33 -18.25 11.39
N ASN A 343 -24.08 -17.02 11.83
CA ASN A 343 -25.16 -16.05 12.07
C ASN A 343 -25.87 -15.63 10.78
N TYR A 344 -25.23 -15.78 9.63
CA TYR A 344 -25.81 -15.48 8.34
C TYR A 344 -26.57 -16.68 7.78
N LYS A 345 -27.89 -16.61 7.90
CA LYS A 345 -28.82 -17.71 7.61
C LYS A 345 -29.30 -17.77 6.14
N ARG A 346 -28.55 -17.24 5.17
CA ARG A 346 -28.89 -17.44 3.75
C ARG A 346 -28.19 -18.70 3.25
N ILE A 347 -28.92 -19.54 2.51
CA ILE A 347 -28.38 -20.70 1.81
C ILE A 347 -28.81 -20.67 0.35
N ARG A 348 -28.07 -21.37 -0.51
CA ARG A 348 -28.44 -21.59 -1.92
C ARG A 348 -28.28 -23.04 -2.30
N THR A 349 -29.20 -23.58 -3.09
CA THR A 349 -29.15 -24.93 -3.62
C THR A 349 -29.10 -24.91 -5.13
N THR A 350 -28.24 -25.74 -5.72
CA THR A 350 -28.21 -25.95 -7.16
C THR A 350 -27.92 -27.41 -7.50
N VAL A 351 -28.15 -27.80 -8.75
CA VAL A 351 -27.95 -29.18 -9.21
C VAL A 351 -27.04 -29.18 -10.43
N SER A 352 -25.96 -29.95 -10.35
CA SER A 352 -25.02 -30.16 -11.44
C SER A 352 -24.84 -31.66 -11.67
N GLY A 353 -25.25 -32.12 -12.85
CA GLY A 353 -25.31 -33.54 -13.18
C GLY A 353 -26.30 -34.30 -12.28
N ALA A 354 -25.79 -35.25 -11.49
CA ALA A 354 -26.58 -36.05 -10.55
C ALA A 354 -26.40 -35.62 -9.09
N ASP A 355 -25.66 -34.54 -8.85
CA ASP A 355 -25.28 -34.09 -7.53
C ASP A 355 -26.01 -32.79 -7.19
N GLN A 356 -26.53 -32.71 -5.96
CA GLN A 356 -27.09 -31.49 -5.41
C GLN A 356 -26.05 -30.79 -4.53
N TYR A 357 -25.94 -29.49 -4.68
CA TYR A 357 -25.00 -28.65 -3.93
C TYR A 357 -25.78 -27.66 -3.08
N VAL A 358 -25.33 -27.46 -1.84
CA VAL A 358 -25.87 -26.47 -0.92
C VAL A 358 -24.73 -25.59 -0.45
N LEU A 359 -24.88 -24.28 -0.63
CA LEU A 359 -23.92 -23.27 -0.23
C LEU A 359 -24.46 -22.56 1.01
N TYR A 360 -23.59 -22.33 1.99
CA TYR A 360 -23.95 -21.65 3.24
C TYR A 360 -22.72 -21.05 3.90
N VAL A 361 -22.91 -20.04 4.75
CA VAL A 361 -21.82 -19.48 5.57
C VAL A 361 -21.76 -20.22 6.90
N GLY A 362 -20.61 -20.80 7.23
CA GLY A 362 -20.41 -21.56 8.45
C GLY A 362 -20.17 -20.68 9.68
N SER A 363 -20.21 -21.28 10.87
CA SER A 363 -19.89 -20.63 12.14
C SER A 363 -18.41 -20.22 12.25
N ASP A 364 -17.58 -20.72 11.35
CA ASP A 364 -16.19 -20.33 11.12
C ASP A 364 -16.05 -19.11 10.19
N ASN A 365 -17.16 -18.52 9.76
CA ASN A 365 -17.25 -17.42 8.79
C ASN A 365 -16.70 -17.75 7.40
N LEU A 366 -16.57 -19.03 7.06
CA LEU A 366 -16.20 -19.47 5.73
C LEU A 366 -17.45 -19.81 4.91
N LEU A 367 -17.37 -19.56 3.60
CA LEU A 367 -18.36 -20.05 2.67
C LEU A 367 -18.11 -21.54 2.44
N ASN A 368 -19.10 -22.36 2.81
CA ASN A 368 -19.07 -23.81 2.73
C ASN A 368 -19.95 -24.27 1.56
N ILE A 369 -19.48 -25.31 0.86
CA ILE A 369 -20.18 -25.98 -0.24
C ILE A 369 -20.36 -27.45 0.16
N ALA A 370 -21.59 -27.83 0.45
CA ALA A 370 -21.99 -29.18 0.76
C ALA A 370 -22.54 -29.87 -0.48
N LYS A 371 -21.87 -30.92 -0.93
CA LYS A 371 -22.26 -31.75 -2.07
C LYS A 371 -22.91 -33.03 -1.58
N LEU A 372 -24.14 -33.29 -2.01
CA LEU A 372 -24.84 -34.55 -1.81
C LEU A 372 -24.79 -35.38 -3.10
N SER A 373 -24.03 -36.49 -3.05
CA SER A 373 -23.91 -37.43 -4.16
C SER A 373 -24.27 -38.84 -3.71
N LYS A 374 -25.30 -39.43 -4.33
CA LYS A 374 -25.77 -40.81 -4.02
C LYS A 374 -26.02 -41.04 -2.52
N GLY A 375 -26.60 -40.05 -1.84
CA GLY A 375 -26.90 -40.11 -0.41
C GLY A 375 -25.70 -39.89 0.53
N LYS A 376 -24.52 -39.53 0.00
CA LYS A 376 -23.34 -39.20 0.79
C LYS A 376 -23.02 -37.70 0.69
N LEU A 377 -22.85 -37.06 1.84
CA LEU A 377 -22.42 -35.67 1.94
C LEU A 377 -20.89 -35.55 1.92
N THR A 378 -20.38 -34.58 1.18
CA THR A 378 -19.00 -34.10 1.24
C THR A 378 -19.00 -32.58 1.29
N GLU A 379 -18.18 -32.00 2.15
CA GLU A 379 -18.13 -30.55 2.36
C GLU A 379 -16.76 -29.99 2.03
N TYR A 380 -16.77 -28.85 1.36
CA TYR A 380 -15.60 -28.05 1.04
C TYR A 380 -15.78 -26.62 1.58
N SER A 381 -14.79 -26.12 2.33
CA SER A 381 -14.78 -24.75 2.83
C SER A 381 -13.87 -23.92 1.93
N ILE A 382 -14.40 -22.84 1.37
CA ILE A 382 -13.61 -21.89 0.61
C ILE A 382 -12.63 -21.19 1.57
N PRO A 383 -11.33 -21.13 1.25
CA PRO A 383 -10.35 -20.46 2.10
C PRO A 383 -10.72 -19.00 2.39
N ALA A 384 -10.39 -18.53 3.59
CA ALA A 384 -10.54 -17.11 3.94
C ALA A 384 -9.83 -16.22 2.91
N TYR A 385 -10.44 -15.07 2.59
CA TYR A 385 -9.76 -14.05 1.80
C TYR A 385 -8.93 -13.14 2.72
N PRO A 386 -7.84 -12.54 2.22
CA PRO A 386 -6.96 -11.71 3.01
C PRO A 386 -7.62 -10.40 3.46
N ASP A 387 -7.32 -9.97 4.69
CA ASP A 387 -7.63 -8.67 5.28
C ASP A 387 -6.53 -7.65 4.95
N LYS A 388 -6.94 -6.52 4.35
CA LYS A 388 -6.07 -5.41 3.93
C LYS A 388 -6.35 -4.10 4.68
N GLU A 389 -7.29 -4.06 5.61
CA GLU A 389 -7.77 -2.81 6.21
C GLU A 389 -6.63 -2.05 6.92
N LYS A 390 -5.80 -2.76 7.69
CA LYS A 390 -4.63 -2.19 8.37
C LYS A 390 -3.61 -1.61 7.41
N LEU A 391 -3.33 -2.32 6.32
CA LEU A 391 -2.38 -1.87 5.30
C LEU A 391 -2.90 -0.60 4.61
N ALA A 392 -4.19 -0.57 4.25
CA ALA A 392 -4.82 0.59 3.61
C ALA A 392 -4.80 1.84 4.52
N ALA A 393 -5.13 1.68 5.82
CA ALA A 393 -5.08 2.78 6.79
C ALA A 393 -3.66 3.35 6.97
N LEU A 394 -2.65 2.46 6.98
CA LEU A 394 -1.26 2.86 7.09
C LEU A 394 -0.77 3.57 5.82
N ILE A 395 -1.13 3.07 4.63
CA ILE A 395 -0.85 3.74 3.35
C ILE A 395 -1.38 5.18 3.36
N SER A 396 -2.64 5.38 3.77
CA SER A 396 -3.25 6.70 3.85
C SER A 396 -2.48 7.63 4.80
N SER A 397 -2.12 7.14 5.99
CA SER A 397 -1.38 7.92 6.99
C SER A 397 0.02 8.34 6.49
N VAL A 398 0.70 7.45 5.77
CA VAL A 398 2.02 7.72 5.20
C VAL A 398 1.92 8.71 4.04
N GLN A 399 0.90 8.62 3.20
CA GLN A 399 0.66 9.57 2.11
C GLN A 399 0.43 10.99 2.65
N GLU A 400 -0.41 11.14 3.67
CA GLU A 400 -0.62 12.44 4.33
C GLU A 400 0.69 13.03 4.87
N LEU A 401 1.56 12.22 5.49
CA LEU A 401 2.85 12.70 5.96
C LEU A 401 3.76 13.17 4.82
N ILE A 402 3.78 12.46 3.68
CA ILE A 402 4.60 12.82 2.52
C ILE A 402 4.14 14.13 1.88
N GLU A 403 2.85 14.46 1.99
CA GLU A 403 2.27 15.71 1.52
C GLU A 403 2.43 16.88 2.52
N ASP A 404 2.70 16.61 3.81
CA ASP A 404 2.97 17.62 4.85
C ASP A 404 4.38 18.24 4.67
N GLU A 405 4.50 19.56 4.83
CA GLU A 405 5.78 20.29 4.83
C GLU A 405 6.79 19.74 5.86
N LYS A 406 6.32 19.10 6.94
CA LYS A 406 7.18 18.40 7.91
C LYS A 406 8.04 17.31 7.30
N ILE A 407 7.68 16.75 6.14
CA ILE A 407 8.55 15.75 5.49
C ILE A 407 9.94 16.33 5.21
N GLU A 408 10.07 17.66 5.07
CA GLU A 408 11.33 18.35 4.87
C GLU A 408 12.22 18.40 6.12
N THR A 409 11.69 18.11 7.31
CA THR A 409 12.50 18.06 8.54
C THR A 409 13.26 16.75 8.67
N TYR A 410 13.00 15.75 7.82
CA TYR A 410 13.66 14.45 7.85
C TYR A 410 14.78 14.31 6.80
N THR A 411 15.70 13.37 7.00
CA THR A 411 16.82 13.09 6.09
C THR A 411 16.30 12.57 4.76
N LYS A 412 17.07 12.82 3.68
CA LYS A 412 16.65 12.39 2.34
C LYS A 412 16.61 10.87 2.26
N GLU A 413 17.51 10.21 2.98
CA GLU A 413 17.71 8.78 3.03
C GLU A 413 16.52 8.08 3.70
N SER A 414 16.06 8.55 4.87
CA SER A 414 14.91 7.94 5.56
C SER A 414 13.60 8.18 4.80
N VAL A 415 13.43 9.35 4.17
CA VAL A 415 12.26 9.65 3.33
C VAL A 415 12.25 8.78 2.06
N ALA A 416 13.40 8.52 1.46
CA ALA A 416 13.50 7.62 0.30
C ALA A 416 13.10 6.19 0.68
N ALA A 417 13.57 5.68 1.82
CA ALA A 417 13.19 4.36 2.32
C ALA A 417 11.67 4.24 2.58
N LEU A 418 11.07 5.27 3.19
CA LEU A 418 9.61 5.34 3.41
C LEU A 418 8.83 5.31 2.09
N LYS A 419 9.27 6.06 1.06
CA LYS A 419 8.64 6.06 -0.27
C LYS A 419 8.71 4.70 -0.95
N THR A 420 9.85 4.01 -0.87
CA THR A 420 9.99 2.64 -1.42
C THR A 420 9.08 1.65 -0.70
N ALA A 421 8.98 1.71 0.63
CA ALA A 421 8.07 0.86 1.39
C ALA A 421 6.60 1.16 1.02
N LEU A 422 6.25 2.43 0.83
CA LEU A 422 4.91 2.85 0.41
C LEU A 422 4.54 2.31 -0.99
N GLU A 423 5.44 2.38 -1.97
CA GLU A 423 5.21 1.85 -3.31
C GLU A 423 4.94 0.32 -3.28
N ASN A 424 5.73 -0.42 -2.49
CA ASN A 424 5.52 -1.86 -2.29
C ASN A 424 4.17 -2.15 -1.61
N ALA A 425 3.83 -1.38 -0.59
CA ALA A 425 2.54 -1.45 0.11
C ALA A 425 1.36 -1.21 -0.84
N GLN A 426 1.42 -0.16 -1.65
CA GLN A 426 0.39 0.13 -2.65
C GLN A 426 0.25 -1.00 -3.67
N LYS A 427 1.37 -1.59 -4.13
CA LYS A 427 1.34 -2.71 -5.07
C LYS A 427 0.65 -3.94 -4.48
N VAL A 428 0.97 -4.33 -3.25
CA VAL A 428 0.35 -5.47 -2.56
C VAL A 428 -1.11 -5.17 -2.21
N ASN A 429 -1.42 -3.94 -1.80
CA ASN A 429 -2.79 -3.53 -1.51
C ASN A 429 -3.69 -3.62 -2.76
N ASN A 430 -3.16 -3.24 -3.93
CA ASN A 430 -3.90 -3.27 -5.20
C ASN A 430 -3.97 -4.67 -5.84
N ASP A 431 -3.15 -5.64 -5.41
CA ASP A 431 -3.19 -7.00 -5.91
C ASP A 431 -4.20 -7.86 -5.15
N ALA A 432 -5.37 -8.09 -5.75
CA ALA A 432 -6.46 -8.90 -5.18
C ALA A 432 -6.05 -10.33 -4.77
N SER A 433 -4.94 -10.86 -5.30
CA SER A 433 -4.45 -12.22 -5.03
C SER A 433 -3.40 -12.34 -3.93
N SER A 434 -2.97 -11.21 -3.34
CA SER A 434 -1.92 -11.20 -2.31
C SER A 434 -2.31 -12.02 -1.07
N ALA A 435 -1.49 -12.98 -0.66
CA ALA A 435 -1.71 -13.76 0.55
C ALA A 435 -1.56 -12.90 1.82
N GLN A 436 -2.26 -13.29 2.91
CA GLN A 436 -2.20 -12.56 4.18
C GLN A 436 -0.78 -12.40 4.72
N GLU A 437 0.05 -13.44 4.62
CA GLU A 437 1.45 -13.40 5.08
C GLU A 437 2.27 -12.30 4.38
N LEU A 438 2.03 -12.10 3.08
CA LEU A 438 2.67 -11.02 2.33
C LEU A 438 2.14 -9.64 2.74
N ILE A 439 0.82 -9.53 2.96
CA ILE A 439 0.19 -8.29 3.42
C ILE A 439 0.73 -7.88 4.79
N ASP A 440 0.82 -8.83 5.73
CA ASP A 440 1.37 -8.61 7.06
C ASP A 440 2.85 -8.20 6.99
N THR A 441 3.64 -8.85 6.12
CA THR A 441 5.05 -8.50 5.89
C THR A 441 5.18 -7.05 5.42
N VAL A 442 4.43 -6.66 4.38
CA VAL A 442 4.54 -5.32 3.81
C VAL A 442 3.95 -4.26 4.73
N CYS A 443 2.92 -4.59 5.52
CA CYS A 443 2.40 -3.71 6.56
C CYS A 443 3.47 -3.42 7.62
N ASN A 444 4.20 -4.45 8.07
CA ASN A 444 5.30 -4.30 9.02
C ASN A 444 6.47 -3.51 8.43
N ASP A 445 6.81 -3.73 7.16
CA ASP A 445 7.87 -2.99 6.48
C ASP A 445 7.54 -1.50 6.36
N LEU A 446 6.30 -1.16 5.98
CA LEU A 446 5.83 0.22 5.89
C LEU A 446 5.82 0.90 7.26
N ASP A 447 5.32 0.22 8.29
CA ASP A 447 5.28 0.73 9.68
C ASP A 447 6.70 0.94 10.23
N THR A 448 7.61 0.02 9.92
CA THR A 448 9.03 0.12 10.30
C THR A 448 9.69 1.32 9.63
N ALA A 449 9.52 1.49 8.32
CA ALA A 449 10.08 2.62 7.58
C ALA A 449 9.52 3.96 8.10
N PHE A 450 8.22 3.99 8.42
CA PHE A 450 7.56 5.17 9.00
C PHE A 450 8.15 5.55 10.37
N LYS A 451 8.40 4.56 11.24
CA LYS A 451 9.02 4.75 12.56
C LYS A 451 10.51 5.08 12.51
N GLN A 452 11.20 4.75 11.41
CA GLN A 452 12.64 4.97 11.21
C GLN A 452 12.96 6.30 10.49
N LEU A 453 11.99 7.19 10.34
CA LEU A 453 12.27 8.54 9.88
C LEU A 453 13.29 9.25 10.79
N GLU A 454 14.33 9.82 10.19
CA GLU A 454 15.44 10.47 10.89
C GLU A 454 15.39 11.98 10.67
N GLU A 455 15.44 12.80 11.72
CA GLU A 455 15.40 14.27 11.58
C GLU A 455 16.73 14.86 11.09
N LYS A 456 16.68 15.93 10.28
CA LYS A 456 17.86 16.74 9.92
C LYS A 456 18.38 17.46 11.17
N GLY A 457 19.70 17.42 11.40
CA GLY A 457 20.34 18.18 12.48
C GLY A 457 20.02 19.68 12.41
N THR A 458 19.74 20.30 13.56
CA THR A 458 19.47 21.76 13.65
C THR A 458 20.78 22.55 13.48
N VAL A 459 20.83 23.46 12.51
CA VAL A 459 21.97 24.40 12.35
C VAL A 459 21.85 25.52 13.38
N HIS A 460 22.92 25.77 14.13
CA HIS A 460 23.00 26.79 15.16
C HIS A 460 23.88 27.97 14.73
N SER A 461 23.44 29.20 14.96
CA SER A 461 24.31 30.38 14.83
C SER A 461 25.33 30.44 15.97
N TRP A 462 26.59 30.73 15.65
CA TRP A 462 27.67 30.89 16.62
C TRP A 462 28.14 32.34 16.71
N THR A 463 28.05 32.89 17.92
CA THR A 463 28.31 34.31 18.20
C THR A 463 29.38 34.54 19.27
N ASP A 464 30.05 33.48 19.75
CA ASP A 464 31.12 33.60 20.73
C ASP A 464 32.47 33.85 20.05
N GLU A 465 32.97 35.08 20.18
CA GLU A 465 34.25 35.52 19.62
C GLU A 465 35.48 34.85 20.27
N LYS A 466 35.32 34.10 21.37
CA LYS A 466 36.44 33.56 22.17
C LYS A 466 36.55 32.04 22.17
N SER A 467 35.61 31.34 21.55
CA SER A 467 35.59 29.88 21.50
C SER A 467 34.94 29.37 20.22
N LEU A 468 35.09 28.07 19.94
CA LEU A 468 34.42 27.38 18.84
C LEU A 468 33.61 26.19 19.39
N PRO A 469 32.55 25.77 18.69
CA PRO A 469 31.82 24.57 19.03
C PRO A 469 32.71 23.33 18.87
N THR A 470 32.43 22.30 19.66
CA THR A 470 33.18 21.02 19.65
C THR A 470 32.40 19.86 19.01
N SER A 471 31.09 20.03 18.76
CA SER A 471 30.18 19.04 18.16
C SER A 471 28.88 19.70 17.70
N GLY A 472 28.24 19.21 16.64
CA GLY A 472 26.96 19.72 16.10
C GLY A 472 27.12 20.49 14.79
N TYR A 473 26.08 21.19 14.35
CA TYR A 473 26.06 21.97 13.10
C TYR A 473 26.04 23.46 13.41
N TYR A 474 27.08 24.19 13.00
CA TYR A 474 27.24 25.60 13.35
C TYR A 474 27.63 26.49 12.19
N LYS A 475 27.05 27.68 12.17
CA LYS A 475 27.35 28.77 11.24
C LYS A 475 27.88 29.98 12.00
N LEU A 476 29.07 30.46 11.65
CA LEU A 476 29.67 31.61 12.29
C LEU A 476 28.95 32.91 11.88
N GLU A 477 28.72 33.77 12.87
CA GLU A 477 28.17 35.13 12.69
C GLU A 477 29.16 36.20 13.22
N CYS A 478 30.37 35.79 13.58
CA CYS A 478 31.42 36.65 14.10
C CYS A 478 32.81 36.06 13.82
N ASP A 479 33.83 36.93 13.85
CA ASP A 479 35.22 36.49 13.88
C ASP A 479 35.57 35.90 15.25
N VAL A 480 36.36 34.84 15.27
CA VAL A 480 36.69 34.07 16.47
C VAL A 480 38.19 34.10 16.74
N THR A 481 38.58 34.29 17.99
CA THR A 481 39.96 34.09 18.47
C THR A 481 39.97 33.11 19.65
N ALA A 482 40.53 31.92 19.47
CA ALA A 482 40.46 30.83 20.44
C ALA A 482 41.83 30.15 20.69
N SER A 483 41.99 29.53 21.86
CA SER A 483 43.23 28.80 22.22
C SER A 483 43.30 27.37 21.67
N GLY A 484 42.20 26.83 21.17
CA GLY A 484 42.14 25.51 20.54
C GLY A 484 40.88 24.73 20.87
N ILE A 485 40.53 23.74 20.04
CA ILE A 485 39.39 22.83 20.27
C ILE A 485 39.75 21.37 20.01
N THR A 486 38.96 20.48 20.62
CA THR A 486 38.97 19.04 20.33
C THR A 486 37.59 18.61 19.85
N VAL A 487 37.53 18.00 18.67
CA VAL A 487 36.34 17.43 18.05
C VAL A 487 36.36 15.92 18.23
N SER A 488 35.61 15.42 19.21
CA SER A 488 35.54 13.99 19.53
C SER A 488 34.36 13.28 18.86
N ASP A 489 33.28 14.02 18.59
CA ASP A 489 32.08 13.55 17.88
C ASP A 489 32.03 14.15 16.47
N TYR A 490 30.84 14.40 15.92
CA TYR A 490 30.65 15.10 14.66
C TYR A 490 30.57 16.62 14.87
N LEU A 491 31.40 17.40 14.18
CA LEU A 491 31.30 18.86 14.08
C LEU A 491 31.22 19.28 12.61
N ASP A 492 30.27 20.16 12.31
CA ASP A 492 30.16 20.83 11.02
C ASP A 492 30.21 22.34 11.23
N LEU A 493 31.33 22.94 10.81
CA LEU A 493 31.65 24.34 10.99
C LEU A 493 31.61 25.07 9.65
N ASP A 494 30.60 25.93 9.49
CA ASP A 494 30.49 26.88 8.40
C ASP A 494 31.10 28.23 8.81
N LEU A 495 32.19 28.60 8.14
CA LEU A 495 32.92 29.85 8.37
C LEU A 495 32.10 31.08 7.96
N ASN A 496 31.21 30.95 6.96
CA ASN A 496 30.35 32.02 6.49
C ASN A 496 31.06 33.38 6.33
N GLY A 497 32.25 33.38 5.72
CA GLY A 497 33.00 34.61 5.45
C GLY A 497 33.80 35.16 6.64
N HIS A 498 33.74 34.53 7.82
CA HIS A 498 34.39 35.00 9.03
C HIS A 498 35.82 34.45 9.22
N THR A 499 36.60 35.18 10.02
CA THR A 499 37.97 34.82 10.37
C THR A 499 38.04 34.09 11.71
N VAL A 500 38.72 32.96 11.75
CA VAL A 500 39.04 32.17 12.95
C VAL A 500 40.54 32.21 13.19
N ASN A 501 41.00 32.86 14.24
CA ASN A 501 42.39 32.80 14.71
C ASN A 501 42.48 31.79 15.86
N ILE A 502 43.12 30.64 15.63
CA ILE A 502 43.13 29.55 16.61
C ILE A 502 44.51 28.89 16.73
N ASP A 503 44.87 28.45 17.94
CA ASP A 503 46.18 27.82 18.11
C ASP A 503 46.23 26.41 17.49
N SER A 504 45.19 25.60 17.70
CA SER A 504 45.06 24.27 17.10
C SER A 504 43.62 23.70 17.10
N ILE A 505 43.33 22.81 16.16
CA ILE A 505 42.10 22.02 16.06
C ILE A 505 42.50 20.54 16.06
N TYR A 506 42.08 19.79 17.08
CA TYR A 506 42.31 18.35 17.17
C TYR A 506 41.05 17.58 16.80
N VAL A 507 41.12 16.70 15.79
CA VAL A 507 39.97 15.95 15.26
C VAL A 507 40.18 14.46 15.50
N SER A 508 39.47 13.91 16.49
CA SER A 508 39.40 12.46 16.74
C SER A 508 38.08 11.82 16.30
N GLY A 509 37.00 12.60 16.20
CA GLY A 509 35.74 12.19 15.59
C GLY A 509 35.69 12.56 14.10
N GLU A 510 34.67 13.32 13.70
CA GLU A 510 34.52 13.84 12.34
C GLU A 510 34.34 15.36 12.36
N ALA A 511 35.12 16.07 11.55
CA ALA A 511 34.99 17.51 11.36
C ALA A 511 34.73 17.83 9.89
N VAL A 512 33.76 18.70 9.64
CA VAL A 512 33.49 19.34 8.35
C VAL A 512 33.79 20.83 8.50
N ILE A 513 34.61 21.36 7.60
CA ILE A 513 34.86 22.81 7.47
C ILE A 513 34.33 23.22 6.09
N ARG A 514 33.51 24.26 6.06
CA ARG A 514 33.01 24.85 4.83
C ARG A 514 32.93 26.36 4.96
N ASP A 515 32.80 27.02 3.82
CA ASP A 515 32.55 28.44 3.76
C ASP A 515 31.39 28.69 2.79
N THR A 516 30.21 29.00 3.34
CA THR A 516 29.03 29.29 2.53
C THR A 516 28.93 30.75 2.09
N ASP A 517 29.90 31.60 2.46
CA ASP A 517 29.99 32.96 1.95
C ASP A 517 30.25 32.95 0.45
N THR A 518 29.46 33.71 -0.29
CA THR A 518 29.53 33.75 -1.75
C THR A 518 30.82 34.38 -2.28
N ASP A 519 31.49 35.18 -1.46
CA ASP A 519 32.78 35.78 -1.80
C ASP A 519 33.98 34.92 -1.34
N GLY A 520 33.73 33.79 -0.65
CA GLY A 520 34.76 32.84 -0.20
C GLY A 520 35.75 33.44 0.82
N LYS A 521 35.28 34.36 1.67
CA LYS A 521 36.13 35.14 2.58
C LYS A 521 36.47 34.44 3.89
N GLY A 522 35.91 33.27 4.16
CA GLY A 522 36.13 32.54 5.41
C GLY A 522 37.59 32.13 5.54
N VAL A 523 38.20 32.44 6.69
CA VAL A 523 39.62 32.16 6.95
C VAL A 523 39.82 31.47 8.28
N ILE A 524 40.70 30.47 8.35
CA ILE A 524 41.27 29.93 9.60
C ILE A 524 42.77 30.23 9.61
N ASN A 525 43.23 31.01 10.57
CA ASN A 525 44.65 31.32 10.78
C ASN A 525 45.18 30.61 12.02
N SER A 526 46.40 30.09 11.92
CA SER A 526 47.14 29.61 13.08
C SER A 526 47.63 30.77 13.94
N ASN A 527 47.21 30.81 15.20
CA ASN A 527 47.80 31.66 16.24
C ASN A 527 48.86 30.92 17.09
N GLY A 528 48.92 29.59 16.94
CA GLY A 528 49.81 28.72 17.71
C GLY A 528 51.20 28.61 17.11
N SER A 529 52.08 27.88 17.80
CA SER A 529 53.43 27.58 17.33
C SER A 529 53.57 26.17 16.74
N GLY A 530 52.48 25.40 16.66
CA GLY A 530 52.42 23.98 16.29
C GLY A 530 51.65 23.70 15.00
N ASN A 531 51.16 22.46 14.82
CA ASN A 531 50.28 22.14 13.67
C ASN A 531 48.91 22.79 13.89
N LEU A 532 48.31 23.36 12.85
CA LEU A 532 46.99 24.00 12.99
C LEU A 532 45.88 22.97 13.12
N ILE A 533 45.82 21.95 12.26
CA ILE A 533 44.82 20.88 12.36
C ILE A 533 45.52 19.53 12.48
N VAL A 534 45.18 18.78 13.53
CA VAL A 534 45.68 17.42 13.75
C VAL A 534 44.52 16.44 13.65
N VAL A 535 44.62 15.49 12.73
CA VAL A 535 43.53 14.57 12.38
C VAL A 535 43.92 13.14 12.73
N THR A 536 43.11 12.51 13.56
CA THR A 536 43.14 11.06 13.87
C THR A 536 41.84 10.35 13.51
N GLY A 537 40.73 11.10 13.42
CA GLY A 537 39.45 10.67 12.84
C GLY A 537 39.31 11.12 11.38
N LYS A 538 38.24 11.85 11.03
CA LYS A 538 37.99 12.32 9.67
C LYS A 538 37.88 13.84 9.59
N LEU A 539 38.53 14.45 8.60
CA LEU A 539 38.36 15.86 8.26
C LEU A 539 37.87 15.99 6.81
N SER A 540 36.80 16.76 6.59
CA SER A 540 36.33 17.15 5.26
C SER A 540 36.35 18.66 5.11
N VAL A 541 36.87 19.18 4.00
CA VAL A 541 36.95 20.63 3.74
C VAL A 541 36.30 20.93 2.39
N TYR A 542 35.32 21.83 2.40
CA TYR A 542 34.51 22.22 1.24
C TYR A 542 34.71 23.68 0.80
N GLY A 543 35.57 24.45 1.47
CA GLY A 543 35.82 25.85 1.13
C GLY A 543 36.57 26.62 2.21
N GLY A 544 36.82 27.90 1.93
CA GLY A 544 37.57 28.82 2.80
C GLY A 544 39.10 28.71 2.65
N THR A 545 39.81 29.57 3.38
CA THR A 545 41.28 29.62 3.41
C THR A 545 41.81 29.17 4.76
N ILE A 546 42.73 28.21 4.80
CA ILE A 546 43.36 27.69 6.02
C ILE A 546 44.86 28.01 5.98
N ASN A 547 45.29 28.97 6.80
CA ASN A 547 46.67 29.44 6.86
C ASN A 547 47.42 28.82 8.05
N GLY A 548 48.46 28.06 7.73
CA GLY A 548 49.38 27.49 8.71
C GLY A 548 50.18 28.54 9.49
N ASN A 549 50.92 28.06 10.49
CA ASN A 549 51.77 28.88 11.34
C ASN A 549 52.82 29.66 10.53
N ASP A 550 52.92 30.96 10.79
CA ASP A 550 53.85 31.87 10.12
C ASP A 550 54.97 32.42 11.04
N LYS A 551 55.18 31.77 12.19
CA LYS A 551 56.15 32.16 13.23
C LYS A 551 57.49 31.43 13.15
N GLY A 552 57.81 30.77 12.03
CA GLY A 552 59.17 30.24 11.77
C GLY A 552 59.48 28.81 12.23
N ASN A 553 58.48 28.00 12.60
CA ASN A 553 58.68 26.62 13.10
C ASN A 553 58.29 25.53 12.06
N ASP A 554 58.83 24.31 12.22
CA ASP A 554 58.59 23.13 11.35
C ASP A 554 57.28 22.38 11.65
N TYR A 555 56.12 23.02 11.49
CA TYR A 555 54.82 22.36 11.70
C TYR A 555 53.89 22.49 10.51
N ALA A 556 53.15 21.42 10.24
CA ALA A 556 52.24 21.36 9.11
C ALA A 556 50.95 22.14 9.35
N THR A 557 50.30 22.61 8.29
CA THR A 557 48.98 23.23 8.41
C THR A 557 47.95 22.16 8.79
N VAL A 558 47.91 21.06 8.06
CA VAL A 558 47.10 19.87 8.37
C VAL A 558 48.00 18.66 8.52
N ARG A 559 47.90 17.97 9.66
CA ARG A 559 48.67 16.76 9.97
C ARG A 559 47.73 15.59 10.22
N LEU A 560 47.81 14.57 9.37
CA LEU A 560 47.11 13.29 9.56
C LEU A 560 48.02 12.32 10.33
N ASN A 561 47.52 11.73 11.40
CA ASN A 561 48.20 10.69 12.18
C ASN A 561 47.40 9.38 12.16
N SER A 562 48.09 8.26 12.41
CA SER A 562 47.48 6.94 12.64
C SER A 562 46.56 6.48 11.49
N THR A 563 45.24 6.50 11.69
CA THR A 563 44.20 6.05 10.75
C THR A 563 43.38 7.22 10.18
N GLY A 564 43.81 8.46 10.42
CA GLY A 564 43.03 9.63 10.06
C GLY A 564 42.82 9.76 8.55
N THR A 565 41.62 10.16 8.13
CA THR A 565 41.25 10.39 6.72
C THR A 565 41.01 11.87 6.44
N PHE A 566 41.26 12.29 5.20
CA PHE A 566 41.09 13.68 4.80
C PHE A 566 40.51 13.79 3.40
N ASP A 567 39.39 14.49 3.28
CA ASP A 567 38.70 14.77 2.03
C ASP A 567 38.73 16.29 1.77
N PHE A 568 39.42 16.70 0.71
CA PHE A 568 39.57 18.10 0.31
C PHE A 568 38.85 18.34 -1.00
N TYR A 569 37.68 18.99 -0.93
CA TYR A 569 36.83 19.24 -2.08
C TYR A 569 37.11 20.60 -2.72
N ASP A 570 37.31 21.63 -1.91
CA ASP A 570 37.57 23.00 -2.38
C ASP A 570 38.19 23.87 -1.28
N GLY A 571 38.66 25.07 -1.63
CA GLY A 571 39.30 26.03 -0.73
C GLY A 571 40.81 26.15 -0.95
N VAL A 572 41.51 26.82 -0.01
CA VAL A 572 42.96 27.03 -0.07
C VAL A 572 43.62 26.63 1.26
N ILE A 573 44.64 25.77 1.24
CA ILE A 573 45.45 25.47 2.42
C ILE A 573 46.88 25.94 2.18
N THR A 574 47.32 26.90 3.00
CA THR A 574 48.62 27.54 2.87
C THR A 574 49.55 27.13 4.01
N SER A 575 50.83 26.95 3.72
CA SER A 575 51.90 26.88 4.73
C SER A 575 53.03 27.83 4.37
N TYR A 576 53.72 28.35 5.38
CA TYR A 576 54.78 29.35 5.23
C TYR A 576 56.17 28.87 5.64
N TYR A 577 56.27 27.79 6.42
CA TYR A 577 57.54 27.30 6.95
C TYR A 577 57.63 25.77 6.94
N SER A 578 56.58 25.05 6.58
CA SER A 578 56.56 23.60 6.51
C SER A 578 55.63 23.17 5.38
N CYS A 579 54.91 22.06 5.52
CA CYS A 579 53.96 21.56 4.53
C CYS A 579 52.52 21.97 4.84
N PRO A 580 51.71 22.34 3.84
CA PRO A 580 50.24 22.35 3.98
C PRO A 580 49.70 21.02 4.49
N LEU A 581 50.23 19.91 4.00
CA LEU A 581 49.74 18.57 4.35
C LEU A 581 50.87 17.63 4.77
N SER A 582 50.82 17.15 6.01
CA SER A 582 51.70 16.09 6.54
C SER A 582 50.91 14.80 6.72
N LEU A 583 51.16 13.83 5.85
CA LEU A 583 50.48 12.53 5.82
C LEU A 583 51.29 11.49 6.58
N ARG A 584 51.00 11.29 7.87
CA ARG A 584 51.69 10.31 8.72
C ARG A 584 50.83 9.10 9.06
N ALA A 585 49.74 8.91 8.32
CA ALA A 585 48.85 7.77 8.50
C ALA A 585 49.51 6.47 7.98
N THR A 586 49.40 5.39 8.75
CA THR A 586 49.92 4.06 8.37
C THR A 586 48.93 3.27 7.52
N GLU A 587 47.69 3.75 7.40
CA GLU A 587 46.62 3.23 6.57
C GLU A 587 45.58 4.34 6.33
N GLY A 588 44.57 4.09 5.49
CA GLY A 588 43.53 5.07 5.18
C GLY A 588 43.74 5.83 3.86
N THR A 589 42.77 6.69 3.55
CA THR A 589 42.67 7.38 2.25
C THR A 589 42.64 8.89 2.46
N THR A 590 43.42 9.58 1.63
CA THR A 590 43.37 11.04 1.48
C THR A 590 42.89 11.35 0.07
N ASN A 591 41.78 12.09 -0.06
CA ASN A 591 41.22 12.50 -1.34
C ASN A 591 41.38 14.00 -1.53
N LEU A 592 42.10 14.40 -2.57
CA LEU A 592 42.28 15.78 -3.01
C LEU A 592 41.54 15.96 -4.34
N ILE A 593 40.31 16.48 -4.25
CA ILE A 593 39.31 16.45 -5.32
C ILE A 593 39.24 17.80 -6.04
N GLY A 594 39.50 18.90 -5.35
CA GLY A 594 39.55 20.26 -5.89
C GLY A 594 40.33 21.20 -4.97
N GLY A 595 40.15 22.52 -5.12
CA GLY A 595 40.86 23.52 -4.32
C GLY A 595 42.36 23.59 -4.59
N LYS A 596 43.08 24.25 -3.67
CA LYS A 596 44.51 24.57 -3.79
C LYS A 596 45.29 24.31 -2.50
N LEU A 597 46.43 23.64 -2.62
CA LEU A 597 47.44 23.50 -1.56
C LEU A 597 48.67 24.30 -1.94
N GLU A 598 49.08 25.25 -1.11
CA GLU A 598 50.20 26.16 -1.41
C GLU A 598 51.26 26.16 -0.32
N ASN A 599 52.48 25.84 -0.72
CA ASN A 599 53.65 26.16 0.08
C ASN A 599 54.27 27.48 -0.42
N ILE A 600 54.15 28.52 0.40
CA ILE A 600 54.71 29.85 0.12
C ILE A 600 55.72 30.14 1.22
N SER A 601 56.92 29.58 1.10
CA SER A 601 57.93 29.70 2.15
C SER A 601 58.29 31.16 2.40
N LYS A 602 58.17 31.60 3.66
CA LYS A 602 58.70 32.87 4.15
C LYS A 602 60.21 32.80 4.41
N ASP A 603 60.79 31.61 4.47
CA ASP A 603 62.24 31.37 4.53
C ASP A 603 62.74 30.77 3.21
N LYS A 604 63.31 31.63 2.36
CA LYS A 604 63.77 31.26 1.00
C LYS A 604 65.11 30.52 0.99
N GLU A 605 65.83 30.51 2.11
CA GLU A 605 67.16 29.88 2.25
C GLU A 605 67.08 28.51 2.94
N ARG A 606 65.87 28.06 3.30
CA ARG A 606 65.62 26.82 4.03
C ARG A 606 65.95 25.57 3.22
N THR A 607 66.40 24.52 3.90
CA THR A 607 66.63 23.20 3.29
C THR A 607 65.35 22.63 2.69
N VAL A 608 65.49 22.15 1.46
CA VAL A 608 64.41 21.70 0.56
C VAL A 608 63.50 20.63 1.16
N ASP A 609 64.08 19.70 1.93
CA ASP A 609 63.41 18.48 2.41
C ASP A 609 62.28 18.74 3.44
N THR A 610 62.22 19.93 4.03
CA THR A 610 61.20 20.33 5.01
C THR A 610 60.07 21.19 4.42
N CYS A 611 60.20 21.58 3.15
CA CYS A 611 59.35 22.58 2.48
C CYS A 611 58.50 21.96 1.36
N SER A 612 58.17 20.68 1.44
CA SER A 612 57.28 20.08 0.44
C SER A 612 55.82 20.48 0.65
N THR A 613 54.99 20.54 -0.39
CA THR A 613 53.56 20.86 -0.21
C THR A 613 52.81 19.71 0.49
N ILE A 614 53.10 18.48 0.07
CA ILE A 614 52.65 17.24 0.70
C ILE A 614 53.88 16.45 1.14
N TRP A 615 53.95 16.16 2.43
CA TRP A 615 55.04 15.39 3.02
C TRP A 615 54.53 14.07 3.60
N THR A 616 55.27 12.98 3.37
CA THR A 616 55.02 11.67 4.01
C THR A 616 56.31 11.14 4.68
N PRO A 617 56.22 10.39 5.81
CA PRO A 617 57.35 9.68 6.41
C PRO A 617 57.62 8.33 5.73
N SER A 618 58.71 7.64 6.08
CA SER A 618 59.07 6.32 5.53
C SER A 618 58.08 5.21 5.84
N GLU A 619 57.27 5.39 6.89
CA GLU A 619 56.29 4.43 7.40
C GLU A 619 54.91 4.62 6.79
N TYR A 620 54.70 5.68 6.00
CA TYR A 620 53.42 5.92 5.33
C TYR A 620 53.04 4.68 4.50
N ALA A 621 51.78 4.25 4.58
CA ALA A 621 51.27 3.15 3.75
C ALA A 621 49.81 3.34 3.29
N GLY A 622 49.31 4.58 3.39
CA GLY A 622 47.97 4.96 2.92
C GLY A 622 47.86 5.14 1.41
N THR A 623 46.69 5.61 0.99
CA THR A 623 46.38 5.99 -0.40
C THR A 623 46.15 7.49 -0.51
N LEU A 624 46.88 8.15 -1.41
CA LEU A 624 46.68 9.55 -1.78
C LEU A 624 46.05 9.63 -3.17
N ASN A 625 44.84 10.15 -3.27
CA ASN A 625 44.13 10.38 -4.53
C ASN A 625 44.12 11.86 -4.86
N ILE A 626 44.56 12.22 -6.07
CA ILE A 626 44.57 13.59 -6.59
C ILE A 626 43.76 13.62 -7.88
N ILE A 627 42.62 14.30 -7.86
CA ILE A 627 41.63 14.26 -8.94
C ILE A 627 41.50 15.62 -9.64
N GLY A 628 41.73 16.73 -8.94
CA GLY A 628 41.56 18.08 -9.50
C GLY A 628 42.25 19.21 -8.75
N THR A 629 42.93 18.91 -7.64
CA THR A 629 43.56 19.91 -6.77
C THR A 629 44.80 20.54 -7.41
N GLU A 630 44.95 21.85 -7.22
CA GLU A 630 46.19 22.58 -7.50
C GLU A 630 47.18 22.42 -6.34
N ILE A 631 48.39 21.96 -6.61
CA ILE A 631 49.44 21.73 -5.62
C ILE A 631 50.66 22.54 -6.04
N TYR A 632 50.96 23.58 -5.27
CA TYR A 632 52.01 24.54 -5.56
C TYR A 632 53.08 24.55 -4.48
N SER A 633 54.35 24.63 -4.90
CA SER A 633 55.49 24.86 -4.02
C SER A 633 56.45 25.88 -4.63
N ASP A 634 56.81 26.89 -3.84
CA ASP A 634 57.71 27.96 -4.29
C ASP A 634 59.21 27.62 -4.16
N ILE A 635 59.58 26.75 -3.22
CA ILE A 635 60.97 26.35 -2.99
C ILE A 635 61.22 24.85 -2.87
N GLY A 636 60.23 24.06 -2.45
CA GLY A 636 60.38 22.63 -2.19
C GLY A 636 59.68 21.75 -3.23
N ASP A 637 59.68 20.43 -3.02
CA ASP A 637 58.91 19.52 -3.86
C ASP A 637 57.40 19.74 -3.65
N CYS A 638 56.56 19.52 -4.66
CA CYS A 638 55.12 19.51 -4.37
C CYS A 638 54.73 18.26 -3.56
N ILE A 639 55.29 17.10 -3.89
CA ILE A 639 55.06 15.85 -3.14
C ILE A 639 56.40 15.20 -2.81
N TYR A 640 56.71 15.09 -1.53
CA TYR A 640 57.89 14.38 -1.04
C TYR A 640 57.50 13.09 -0.32
N SER A 641 58.14 11.97 -0.71
CA SER A 641 57.98 10.70 0.00
C SER A 641 59.24 9.82 0.01
N PRO A 642 59.73 9.42 1.20
CA PRO A 642 60.71 8.36 1.34
C PRO A 642 60.07 6.97 1.49
N SER A 643 58.74 6.85 1.53
CA SER A 643 58.08 5.56 1.75
C SER A 643 58.14 4.63 0.54
N SER A 644 58.16 3.33 0.83
CA SER A 644 58.02 2.25 -0.17
C SER A 644 56.71 1.49 -0.04
N LYS A 645 55.80 1.91 0.85
CA LYS A 645 54.52 1.27 1.15
C LYS A 645 53.44 2.33 0.91
N GLY A 646 52.33 2.02 0.25
CA GLY A 646 51.31 3.01 -0.10
C GLY A 646 51.31 3.43 -1.58
N ILE A 647 50.28 4.21 -1.93
CA ILE A 647 49.85 4.44 -3.31
C ILE A 647 49.53 5.91 -3.52
N ILE A 648 50.00 6.48 -4.64
CA ILE A 648 49.59 7.79 -5.14
C ILE A 648 48.85 7.59 -6.45
N ASN A 649 47.60 8.05 -6.53
CA ASN A 649 46.78 8.04 -7.73
C ASN A 649 46.57 9.48 -8.19
N ILE A 650 46.86 9.76 -9.46
CA ILE A 650 46.67 11.09 -10.06
C ILE A 650 45.80 10.95 -11.30
N SER A 651 44.67 11.66 -11.30
CA SER A 651 43.72 11.70 -12.41
C SER A 651 43.40 13.09 -12.95
N GLY A 652 43.94 14.14 -12.31
CA GLY A 652 43.71 15.55 -12.66
C GLY A 652 44.43 16.51 -11.72
N GLY A 653 44.24 17.82 -11.93
CA GLY A 653 44.89 18.89 -11.16
C GLY A 653 46.19 19.41 -11.79
N SER A 654 46.83 20.37 -11.11
CA SER A 654 48.13 20.94 -11.50
C SER A 654 49.12 20.81 -10.34
N ILE A 655 50.28 20.24 -10.57
CA ILE A 655 51.34 20.02 -9.58
C ILE A 655 52.58 20.78 -10.05
N LYS A 656 52.91 21.90 -9.40
CA LYS A 656 53.97 22.79 -9.85
C LYS A 656 54.93 23.19 -8.73
N SER A 657 56.18 22.78 -8.87
CA SER A 657 57.29 23.30 -8.07
C SER A 657 58.09 24.33 -8.86
N GLU A 658 58.42 25.48 -8.25
CA GLU A 658 59.26 26.51 -8.91
C GLU A 658 60.76 26.19 -8.89
N LYS A 659 61.25 25.40 -7.91
CA LYS A 659 62.70 25.14 -7.72
C LYS A 659 63.10 23.67 -7.74
N GLU A 660 62.16 22.77 -7.52
CA GLU A 660 62.44 21.36 -7.20
C GLU A 660 61.61 20.45 -8.10
N TYR A 661 61.27 19.25 -7.63
CA TYR A 661 60.43 18.35 -8.39
C TYR A 661 58.95 18.59 -8.13
N GLY A 662 58.10 18.31 -9.11
CA GLY A 662 56.67 18.16 -8.84
C GLY A 662 56.43 16.99 -7.87
N ILE A 663 57.04 15.84 -8.15
CA ILE A 663 56.93 14.64 -7.33
C ILE A 663 58.33 14.05 -7.09
N TYR A 664 58.78 14.09 -5.85
CA TYR A 664 60.05 13.53 -5.38
C TYR A 664 59.81 12.37 -4.41
N CYS A 665 59.65 11.17 -4.96
CA CYS A 665 59.49 9.95 -4.18
C CYS A 665 60.75 9.10 -4.24
N THR A 666 61.58 9.14 -3.19
CA THR A 666 62.84 8.37 -3.11
C THR A 666 62.60 6.89 -2.76
N GLY A 667 61.48 6.60 -2.10
CA GLY A 667 61.02 5.22 -1.91
C GLY A 667 60.19 4.68 -3.07
N LYS A 668 59.93 3.36 -3.05
CA LYS A 668 59.28 2.63 -4.15
C LYS A 668 57.75 2.59 -4.09
N MET A 669 57.12 3.60 -3.47
CA MET A 669 55.66 3.74 -3.47
C MET A 669 55.06 3.67 -4.88
N GLN A 670 53.88 3.05 -4.99
CA GLN A 670 53.18 2.93 -6.26
C GLN A 670 52.67 4.30 -6.71
N LEU A 671 52.93 4.66 -7.97
CA LEU A 671 52.42 5.89 -8.60
C LEU A 671 51.59 5.50 -9.82
N ASN A 672 50.31 5.83 -9.81
CA ASN A 672 49.35 5.55 -10.86
C ASN A 672 48.89 6.87 -11.49
N LEU A 673 48.94 6.94 -12.82
CA LEU A 673 48.64 8.14 -13.60
C LEU A 673 47.50 7.86 -14.59
N GLN A 674 46.55 8.77 -14.69
CA GLN A 674 45.48 8.79 -15.70
C GLN A 674 44.96 10.23 -15.92
N GLY A 675 44.09 10.44 -16.91
CA GLY A 675 43.40 11.71 -17.11
C GLY A 675 44.27 12.85 -17.65
N LYS A 676 43.96 14.08 -17.22
CA LYS A 676 44.70 15.31 -17.59
C LYS A 676 45.80 15.56 -16.56
N LEU A 677 47.05 15.62 -17.00
CA LEU A 677 48.19 15.71 -16.11
C LEU A 677 49.03 16.94 -16.40
N ASP A 678 49.23 17.78 -15.38
CA ASP A 678 50.16 18.90 -15.43
C ASP A 678 51.07 18.80 -14.21
N ILE A 679 52.29 18.28 -14.42
CA ILE A 679 53.25 17.98 -13.34
C ILE A 679 54.60 18.55 -13.74
N THR A 680 54.97 19.67 -13.13
CA THR A 680 56.16 20.44 -13.50
C THR A 680 57.02 20.78 -12.28
N GLY A 681 58.31 20.92 -12.53
CA GLY A 681 59.33 21.26 -11.54
C GLY A 681 60.61 21.69 -12.25
N GLU A 682 61.38 22.62 -11.67
CA GLU A 682 62.66 23.06 -12.24
C GLU A 682 63.64 21.89 -12.41
N LYS A 683 63.69 20.97 -11.44
CA LYS A 683 64.51 19.74 -11.52
C LYS A 683 63.83 18.60 -12.28
N GLY A 684 62.51 18.69 -12.47
CA GLY A 684 61.68 17.75 -13.22
C GLY A 684 60.27 17.59 -12.64
N GLY A 685 59.31 17.12 -13.43
CA GLY A 685 57.95 16.85 -12.97
C GLY A 685 57.90 15.66 -12.02
N ILE A 686 58.44 14.51 -12.42
CA ILE A 686 58.42 13.27 -11.63
C ILE A 686 59.85 12.71 -11.53
N TYR A 687 60.32 12.50 -10.31
CA TYR A 687 61.55 11.77 -10.05
C TYR A 687 61.31 10.27 -9.86
N VAL A 688 62.13 9.45 -10.52
CA VAL A 688 62.07 7.98 -10.53
C VAL A 688 63.41 7.41 -10.05
N PRO A 689 63.49 6.91 -8.79
CA PRO A 689 64.70 6.28 -8.28
C PRO A 689 64.98 4.95 -8.99
N LYS A 690 66.22 4.49 -8.92
CA LYS A 690 66.67 3.26 -9.60
C LYS A 690 65.76 2.05 -9.31
N GLY A 691 65.21 1.47 -10.37
CA GLY A 691 64.39 0.25 -10.31
C GLY A 691 62.95 0.46 -9.85
N LYS A 692 62.47 1.71 -9.77
CA LYS A 692 61.05 2.03 -9.63
C LYS A 692 60.37 2.07 -11.00
N LYS A 693 59.11 1.66 -11.04
CA LYS A 693 58.19 1.83 -12.16
C LYS A 693 57.02 2.70 -11.70
N PHE A 694 56.41 3.42 -12.61
CA PHE A 694 55.10 4.03 -12.42
C PHE A 694 54.15 3.50 -13.50
N ASN A 695 52.85 3.55 -13.21
CA ASN A 695 51.82 2.89 -14.01
C ASN A 695 50.95 3.94 -14.71
N ILE A 696 50.64 3.69 -15.99
CA ILE A 696 49.52 4.37 -16.66
C ILE A 696 48.31 3.45 -16.53
N THR A 697 47.38 3.79 -15.64
CA THR A 697 46.26 2.91 -15.27
C THR A 697 44.97 3.18 -16.06
N GLY A 698 44.95 4.24 -16.87
CA GLY A 698 43.82 4.66 -17.68
C GLY A 698 44.23 5.58 -18.83
N ASN A 699 43.27 6.18 -19.52
CA ASN A 699 43.53 7.08 -20.64
C ASN A 699 44.17 8.39 -20.17
N ILE A 700 45.28 8.78 -20.81
CA ILE A 700 45.88 10.12 -20.67
C ILE A 700 45.24 11.03 -21.72
N THR A 701 44.54 12.07 -21.29
CA THR A 701 43.81 12.99 -22.18
C THR A 701 44.63 14.22 -22.55
N GLU A 702 45.51 14.67 -21.66
CA GLU A 702 46.48 15.75 -21.85
C GLU A 702 47.63 15.54 -20.86
N ALA A 703 48.87 15.83 -21.26
CA ALA A 703 50.04 15.65 -20.39
C ALA A 703 51.11 16.73 -20.61
N ASN A 704 51.39 17.52 -19.59
CA ASN A 704 52.55 18.38 -19.45
C ASN A 704 53.41 17.85 -18.30
N ILE A 705 54.32 16.91 -18.60
CA ILE A 705 55.11 16.21 -17.58
C ILE A 705 56.56 16.07 -18.06
N THR A 706 57.52 16.31 -17.17
CA THR A 706 58.91 15.86 -17.35
C THR A 706 59.25 14.76 -16.34
N VAL A 707 60.02 13.75 -16.77
CA VAL A 707 60.40 12.63 -15.91
C VAL A 707 61.93 12.57 -15.79
N TYR A 708 62.43 12.57 -14.57
CA TYR A 708 63.84 12.39 -14.25
C TYR A 708 64.06 10.99 -13.68
N SER A 709 65.01 10.23 -14.24
CA SER A 709 65.33 8.87 -13.78
C SER A 709 66.82 8.70 -13.58
N GLU A 710 67.24 8.17 -12.42
CA GLU A 710 68.66 7.98 -12.07
C GLU A 710 69.38 6.88 -12.88
N ALA A 711 68.62 5.98 -13.51
CA ALA A 711 69.12 4.89 -14.35
C ALA A 711 68.07 4.52 -15.42
N SER A 712 68.26 3.41 -16.15
CA SER A 712 67.27 2.85 -17.09
C SER A 712 65.95 2.52 -16.37
N GLY A 713 65.01 3.46 -16.34
CA GLY A 713 63.65 3.28 -15.84
C GLY A 713 62.79 2.58 -16.89
N VAL A 714 61.72 1.91 -16.44
CA VAL A 714 60.72 1.30 -17.32
C VAL A 714 59.36 1.93 -17.00
N ILE A 715 58.76 2.57 -17.99
CA ILE A 715 57.35 3.01 -17.96
C ILE A 715 56.51 1.80 -18.39
N THR A 716 55.49 1.46 -17.61
CA THR A 716 54.64 0.27 -17.85
C THR A 716 53.20 0.64 -18.12
#